data_AF-A0AAV4J802-F1
#
_entry.id   AF-A0AAV4J802-F1
#
_cell.length_a   1.000
_cell.length_b   1.000
_cell.length_c   1.000
_cell.angle_alpha   90.00
_cell.angle_beta   90.00
_cell.angle_gamma   90.00
#
_symmetry.space_group_name_H-M   'P 1'
#
loop_
_entity.id
_entity.type
_entity.pdbx_description
1 polymer ?
#
loop_
_entity_poly.entity_id
_entity_poly.type
_entity_poly.pdbx_seq_one_letter_code
_entity_poly.pdbx_strand_id
1 'polypeptide(L)'
;MTLPQQAYTHQSKFNSYFRALQYGSLLGAQILTFHKFQALPIARKRQNRRFIKHEKYIQLKQQAIQRTNTVVNVSSHPLTPAQTKLLIKNLSFCPTPHAINYIELSEDVYRFCRRLRLAEFFCDREDTETDNDADPPHATLPDFLRKPSPFTPDSGRDIALDTYIKAVITDIMTLRQKDFSPNLTSDEKTALKDLKTNTNIIIKPADKGGAVVVMNTADYTTECTKRLSNSLYMYYKKLESDPTATYNDTIKRVLQEGMDKQELDIKTGHSLLQPHPTPGRFYILQKIHKEGHPGRPIISGNGCPTEIISQFVDHHMKILVKSIPSYVQDDMDFLRKVHDINNSDPLPPDTLLCTMDVSGLYTNIPLEEGIAACRTALETGRERGAKPSSSFLCRLIHLILSLNFFTFSDTTYLQLYGTAMGTCMVPTYANIFMGAIEAGLLCAFPDKPLIWLRYIDDIFLIWTHGRAKLESFIAHANTFHPTSKFTSSISDTQIPFLDVMVSLKNNTLHTDLYSKPTDTLYYLHWSSCHPFHTKSSMPYSLAFRLIRICSCEETLTRRLTELTEHLKRRGFPLKHTQRAIHKAKETPRSTAIQRSRFPESETQKNRIPFVITYNPALPNISSILKKYFPILHTSPRCRRAIPHFPMAAFRRLKNLRDTVVHANIQKTHICGSRPCNIRRCLTCKLITTTSQFTSTVTGKTYNILHNLSCDSHNIIIISHHKHKMQKKYVGLTSQTLRKRFNTHRSNINNQRGDAVGLHFNLPEHDIGHLKVTPIDQLKNTDMIGLQNKETFWIKTLQTVTPQGINLDGQTSFPISRSAS
;
A
#
# COMPACT_ATOMS: atom_id res chain seq x y z
N MET A 1 -15.83 4.14 -53.26
CA MET A 1 -14.38 4.05 -53.01
C MET A 1 -14.18 3.33 -51.69
N THR A 2 -13.54 2.17 -51.77
CA THR A 2 -13.35 1.13 -50.74
C THR A 2 -12.47 1.59 -49.58
N LEU A 3 -13.01 1.50 -48.35
CA LEU A 3 -12.25 1.53 -47.09
C LEU A 3 -11.77 0.10 -46.76
N PRO A 4 -10.54 -0.11 -46.25
CA PRO A 4 -9.91 -1.43 -46.22
C PRO A 4 -10.37 -2.30 -45.05
N GLN A 5 -10.79 -3.53 -45.39
CA GLN A 5 -10.91 -4.68 -44.48
C GLN A 5 -9.52 -5.12 -43.99
N GLN A 6 -9.08 -4.64 -42.83
CA GLN A 6 -7.96 -5.24 -42.08
C GLN A 6 -8.27 -5.25 -40.58
N ALA A 7 -9.13 -6.16 -40.14
CA ALA A 7 -9.32 -6.48 -38.72
C ALA A 7 -9.61 -7.98 -38.45
N TYR A 8 -9.49 -8.86 -39.45
CA TYR A 8 -9.89 -10.27 -39.33
C TYR A 8 -8.75 -11.30 -39.39
N THR A 9 -7.48 -10.88 -39.34
CA THR A 9 -6.33 -11.79 -39.41
C THR A 9 -5.74 -12.21 -38.06
N HIS A 10 -6.24 -11.72 -36.92
CA HIS A 10 -5.83 -12.18 -35.59
C HIS A 10 -6.74 -13.27 -34.98
N GLN A 11 -7.86 -13.60 -35.63
CA GLN A 11 -8.82 -14.59 -35.13
C GLN A 11 -8.42 -16.05 -35.45
N SER A 12 -7.56 -16.28 -36.45
CA SER A 12 -7.13 -17.63 -36.84
C SER A 12 -6.12 -18.27 -35.89
N LYS A 13 -5.35 -17.47 -35.13
CA LYS A 13 -4.39 -17.98 -34.12
C LYS A 13 -5.06 -18.40 -32.81
N PHE A 14 -6.28 -17.95 -32.55
CA PHE A 14 -7.10 -18.39 -31.43
C PHE A 14 -7.94 -19.64 -31.73
N ASN A 15 -8.15 -20.01 -33.01
CA ASN A 15 -8.95 -21.18 -33.38
C ASN A 15 -8.24 -22.53 -33.20
N SER A 16 -6.91 -22.56 -33.02
CA SER A 16 -6.19 -23.78 -32.62
C SER A 16 -6.54 -24.24 -31.19
N TYR A 17 -7.12 -23.33 -30.39
CA TYR A 17 -7.58 -23.56 -29.01
C TYR A 17 -8.65 -24.67 -28.90
N PHE A 18 -9.53 -24.81 -29.89
CA PHE A 18 -10.60 -25.81 -29.81
C PHE A 18 -10.14 -27.24 -30.11
N ARG A 19 -9.01 -27.44 -30.80
CA ARG A 19 -8.45 -28.78 -31.01
C ARG A 19 -7.66 -29.30 -29.80
N ALA A 20 -7.13 -28.43 -28.94
CA ALA A 20 -6.44 -28.91 -27.73
C ALA A 20 -7.40 -29.28 -26.58
N LEU A 21 -8.52 -28.57 -26.45
CA LEU A 21 -9.55 -28.84 -25.43
C LEU A 21 -10.40 -30.09 -25.71
N GLN A 22 -10.52 -30.53 -26.97
CA GLN A 22 -11.19 -31.79 -27.31
C GLN A 22 -10.31 -33.05 -27.13
N TYR A 23 -8.97 -32.92 -27.15
CA TYR A 23 -8.05 -34.06 -27.07
C TYR A 23 -7.40 -34.27 -25.69
N GLY A 24 -7.60 -33.35 -24.73
CA GLY A 24 -7.18 -33.50 -23.34
C GLY A 24 -8.04 -34.44 -22.48
N SER A 25 -9.07 -35.07 -23.07
CA SER A 25 -10.02 -35.97 -22.38
C SER A 25 -9.63 -37.45 -22.38
N LEU A 26 -8.43 -37.81 -22.88
CA LEU A 26 -7.97 -39.21 -23.00
C LEU A 26 -6.79 -39.61 -22.11
N LEU A 27 -6.36 -38.75 -21.18
CA LEU A 27 -5.30 -39.05 -20.19
C LEU A 27 -5.74 -38.80 -18.74
N GLY A 28 -7.05 -38.98 -18.48
CA GLY A 28 -7.66 -38.97 -17.15
C GLY A 28 -8.33 -40.30 -16.77
N ALA A 29 -7.89 -41.40 -17.39
CA ALA A 29 -8.42 -42.74 -17.13
C ALA A 29 -7.43 -43.56 -16.28
N GLN A 30 -7.16 -43.09 -15.06
CA GLN A 30 -6.63 -43.85 -13.94
C GLN A 30 -6.70 -42.92 -12.71
N ILE A 31 -7.25 -43.39 -11.60
CA ILE A 31 -7.68 -42.61 -10.41
C ILE A 31 -9.14 -42.10 -10.49
N LEU A 32 -10.08 -43.01 -10.78
CA LEU A 32 -11.50 -42.87 -10.42
C LEU A 32 -11.99 -44.17 -9.78
N THR A 33 -11.55 -44.38 -8.54
CA THR A 33 -12.21 -45.29 -7.59
C THR A 33 -12.11 -44.63 -6.24
N PHE A 34 -13.12 -43.85 -5.85
CA PHE A 34 -13.67 -43.81 -4.50
C PHE A 34 -14.88 -42.85 -4.45
N HIS A 35 -15.96 -43.34 -3.85
CA HIS A 35 -17.23 -42.69 -3.48
C HIS A 35 -18.36 -42.61 -4.52
N LYS A 36 -19.06 -43.75 -4.64
CA LYS A 36 -20.54 -43.77 -4.73
C LYS A 36 -21.12 -43.04 -3.51
N PHE A 37 -21.83 -41.92 -3.72
CA PHE A 37 -22.83 -41.43 -2.77
C PHE A 37 -24.21 -41.55 -3.43
N GLN A 38 -25.07 -42.37 -2.81
CA GLN A 38 -26.47 -42.52 -3.17
C GLN A 38 -27.19 -41.18 -3.04
N ALA A 39 -27.94 -40.83 -4.09
CA ALA A 39 -28.83 -39.69 -4.10
C ALA A 39 -29.98 -39.91 -3.10
N LEU A 40 -30.06 -39.05 -2.07
CA LEU A 40 -31.28 -38.85 -1.30
C LEU A 40 -32.07 -37.67 -1.90
N PRO A 41 -33.41 -37.76 -2.02
CA PRO A 41 -34.22 -36.74 -2.66
C PRO A 41 -34.35 -35.51 -1.77
N ILE A 42 -33.62 -34.44 -2.10
CA ILE A 42 -33.80 -33.13 -1.45
C ILE A 42 -35.03 -32.47 -2.08
N ALA A 43 -36.08 -32.32 -1.27
CA ALA A 43 -37.29 -31.60 -1.61
C ALA A 43 -36.99 -30.19 -2.16
N ARG A 44 -37.54 -29.88 -3.33
CA ARG A 44 -37.45 -28.57 -4.00
C ARG A 44 -38.03 -27.47 -3.12
N LYS A 45 -37.21 -26.77 -2.33
CA LYS A 45 -37.54 -25.42 -1.87
C LYS A 45 -37.25 -24.45 -3.00
N ARG A 46 -38.32 -23.92 -3.62
CA ARG A 46 -38.27 -22.74 -4.50
C ARG A 46 -37.48 -21.63 -3.80
N GLN A 47 -36.24 -21.39 -4.23
CA GLN A 47 -35.50 -20.20 -3.83
C GLN A 47 -36.14 -19.01 -4.54
N ASN A 48 -36.85 -18.17 -3.77
CA ASN A 48 -37.35 -16.90 -4.24
C ASN A 48 -36.16 -16.02 -4.68
N ARG A 49 -36.05 -15.84 -5.99
CA ARG A 49 -35.14 -14.89 -6.66
C ARG A 49 -35.39 -13.50 -6.07
N ARG A 50 -34.45 -12.95 -5.31
CA ARG A 50 -34.54 -11.58 -4.81
C ARG A 50 -34.16 -10.59 -5.91
N PHE A 51 -35.15 -10.26 -6.75
CA PHE A 51 -35.16 -9.04 -7.55
C PHE A 51 -35.31 -7.83 -6.62
N ILE A 52 -34.49 -6.79 -6.79
CA ILE A 52 -34.81 -5.48 -6.24
C ILE A 52 -35.53 -4.72 -7.35
N LYS A 53 -36.85 -4.57 -7.22
CA LYS A 53 -37.66 -3.73 -8.11
C LYS A 53 -37.17 -2.26 -8.02
N HIS A 54 -37.23 -1.53 -9.13
CA HIS A 54 -36.78 -0.14 -9.24
C HIS A 54 -37.37 0.77 -8.13
N GLU A 55 -38.63 0.55 -7.75
CA GLU A 55 -39.31 1.29 -6.67
C GLU A 55 -38.69 1.01 -5.28
N LYS A 56 -38.29 -0.23 -5.01
CA LYS A 56 -37.57 -0.60 -3.78
C LYS A 56 -36.16 -0.01 -3.77
N TYR A 57 -35.52 0.15 -4.93
CA TYR A 57 -34.28 0.90 -5.07
C TYR A 57 -34.46 2.38 -4.77
N ILE A 58 -35.56 3.01 -5.24
CA ILE A 58 -35.88 4.41 -4.90
C ILE A 58 -36.17 4.57 -3.41
N GLN A 59 -36.92 3.66 -2.78
CA GLN A 59 -37.13 3.66 -1.31
C GLN A 59 -35.81 3.49 -0.54
N LEU A 60 -34.94 2.56 -0.95
CA LEU A 60 -33.61 2.39 -0.35
C LEU A 60 -32.72 3.61 -0.57
N LYS A 61 -32.87 4.32 -1.69
CA LYS A 61 -32.19 5.59 -1.98
C LYS A 61 -32.71 6.72 -1.08
N GLN A 62 -34.02 6.81 -0.85
CA GLN A 62 -34.63 7.76 0.09
C GLN A 62 -34.26 7.46 1.56
N GLN A 63 -34.19 6.18 1.95
CA GLN A 63 -33.69 5.76 3.27
C GLN A 63 -32.17 5.96 3.42
N ALA A 64 -31.39 5.85 2.34
CA ALA A 64 -29.95 6.15 2.33
C ALA A 64 -29.66 7.65 2.45
N ILE A 65 -30.52 8.52 1.87
CA ILE A 65 -30.46 9.98 2.04
C ILE A 65 -30.59 10.39 3.53
N GLN A 66 -31.26 9.57 4.36
CA GLN A 66 -31.36 9.77 5.81
C GLN A 66 -30.18 9.17 6.63
N ARG A 67 -29.33 8.32 6.04
CA ARG A 67 -28.18 7.71 6.75
C ARG A 67 -26.92 8.55 6.59
N THR A 68 -26.87 9.68 7.29
CA THR A 68 -25.66 10.51 7.45
C THR A 68 -24.60 9.89 8.37
N ASN A 69 -24.79 8.66 8.85
CA ASN A 69 -23.90 8.06 9.85
C ASN A 69 -22.61 7.52 9.22
N THR A 70 -21.62 8.41 9.25
CA THR A 70 -20.21 8.14 8.90
C THR A 70 -19.56 7.04 9.71
N VAL A 71 -20.13 6.77 10.89
CA VAL A 71 -19.70 5.78 11.85
C VAL A 71 -20.83 4.78 12.03
N VAL A 72 -20.55 3.52 11.76
CA VAL A 72 -21.45 2.39 11.97
C VAL A 72 -20.92 1.64 13.19
N ASN A 73 -21.56 1.85 14.34
CA ASN A 73 -21.25 1.11 15.56
C ASN A 73 -22.12 -0.14 15.62
N VAL A 74 -21.51 -1.32 15.46
CA VAL A 74 -22.16 -2.63 15.63
C VAL A 74 -21.67 -3.34 16.90
N SER A 75 -20.86 -2.67 17.72
CA SER A 75 -20.40 -3.17 19.00
C SER A 75 -21.45 -2.95 20.10
N SER A 76 -21.33 -3.68 21.21
CA SER A 76 -22.15 -3.43 22.41
C SER A 76 -21.63 -2.24 23.24
N HIS A 77 -20.49 -1.64 22.84
CA HIS A 77 -19.90 -0.49 23.50
C HIS A 77 -20.44 0.81 22.90
N PRO A 78 -21.22 1.62 23.65
CA PRO A 78 -21.66 2.93 23.16
C PRO A 78 -20.47 3.87 23.02
N LEU A 79 -20.43 4.61 21.91
CA LEU A 79 -19.41 5.64 21.69
C LEU A 79 -19.80 6.92 22.42
N THR A 80 -18.85 7.53 23.11
CA THR A 80 -19.07 8.85 23.71
C THR A 80 -19.27 9.91 22.60
N PRO A 81 -19.90 11.07 22.91
CA PRO A 81 -20.03 12.16 21.94
C PRO A 81 -18.68 12.60 21.34
N ALA A 82 -17.62 12.64 22.16
CA ALA A 82 -16.28 12.98 21.71
C ALA A 82 -15.68 11.93 20.75
N GLN A 83 -15.85 10.64 21.06
CA GLN A 83 -15.41 9.54 20.18
C GLN A 83 -16.15 9.58 18.84
N THR A 84 -17.47 9.79 18.87
CA THR A 84 -18.30 9.90 17.67
C THR A 84 -17.87 11.09 16.81
N LYS A 85 -17.71 12.28 17.42
CA LYS A 85 -17.24 13.48 16.74
C LYS A 85 -15.85 13.31 16.11
N LEU A 86 -14.94 12.63 16.79
CA LEU A 86 -13.62 12.30 16.28
C LEU A 86 -13.69 11.38 15.06
N LEU A 87 -14.44 10.27 15.14
CA LEU A 87 -14.55 9.30 14.05
C LEU A 87 -15.29 9.87 12.82
N ILE A 88 -16.23 10.82 13.02
CA ILE A 88 -16.89 11.56 11.92
C ILE A 88 -15.91 12.40 11.09
N LYS A 89 -14.75 12.77 11.64
CA LYS A 89 -13.69 13.44 10.85
C LYS A 89 -13.07 12.52 9.79
N ASN A 90 -13.36 11.21 9.84
CA ASN A 90 -12.86 10.13 8.98
C ASN A 90 -11.45 9.63 9.34
N LEU A 91 -11.18 8.36 9.07
CA LEU A 91 -9.89 7.71 9.26
C LEU A 91 -8.72 8.40 8.50
N SER A 92 -8.99 9.15 7.43
CA SER A 92 -7.99 9.93 6.70
C SER A 92 -7.53 11.21 7.41
N PHE A 93 -8.23 11.64 8.47
CA PHE A 93 -7.90 12.85 9.21
C PHE A 93 -6.55 12.77 9.92
N CYS A 94 -5.63 13.70 9.64
CA CYS A 94 -4.38 13.90 10.38
C CYS A 94 -4.57 14.85 11.58
N PRO A 95 -4.44 14.36 12.83
CA PRO A 95 -4.30 15.21 14.01
C PRO A 95 -3.04 16.07 13.93
N THR A 96 -3.10 17.28 14.47
CA THR A 96 -1.93 18.14 14.60
C THR A 96 -0.93 17.51 15.60
N PRO A 97 0.36 17.38 15.23
CA PRO A 97 1.37 16.85 16.14
C PRO A 97 1.65 17.82 17.28
N HIS A 98 2.08 17.31 18.44
CA HIS A 98 2.41 18.14 19.60
C HIS A 98 3.75 18.88 19.46
N ALA A 99 4.70 18.29 18.72
CA ALA A 99 6.03 18.83 18.51
C ALA A 99 6.62 18.29 17.20
N ILE A 100 7.73 18.87 16.76
CA ILE A 100 8.55 18.34 15.66
C ILE A 100 9.23 17.05 16.12
N ASN A 101 9.14 16.00 15.30
CA ASN A 101 9.93 14.79 15.49
C ASN A 101 11.35 15.02 14.94
N TYR A 102 12.23 15.56 15.79
CA TYR A 102 13.60 15.89 15.38
C TYR A 102 14.43 14.69 14.90
N ILE A 103 14.10 13.47 15.34
CA ILE A 103 14.77 12.24 14.85
C ILE A 103 14.47 12.05 13.37
N GLU A 104 13.18 12.03 13.05
CA GLU A 104 12.69 11.85 11.67
C GLU A 104 13.11 13.01 10.78
N LEU A 105 13.05 14.25 11.28
CA LEU A 105 13.54 15.42 10.58
C LEU A 105 15.03 15.29 10.22
N SER A 106 15.85 14.83 11.16
CA SER A 106 17.29 14.66 10.94
C SER A 106 17.59 13.58 9.91
N GLU A 107 16.82 12.49 9.92
CA GLU A 107 16.90 11.44 8.91
C GLU A 107 16.49 11.95 7.52
N ASP A 108 15.42 12.75 7.44
CA ASP A 108 14.95 13.36 6.20
C ASP A 108 15.99 14.34 5.63
N VAL A 109 16.57 15.18 6.48
CA VAL A 109 17.67 16.11 6.12
C VAL A 109 18.88 15.33 5.62
N TYR A 110 19.31 14.28 6.32
CA TYR A 110 20.42 13.44 5.89
C TYR A 110 20.17 12.83 4.51
N ARG A 111 18.98 12.25 4.29
CA ARG A 111 18.58 11.67 2.99
C ARG A 111 18.59 12.72 1.87
N PHE A 112 18.24 13.97 2.18
CA PHE A 112 18.30 15.07 1.22
C PHE A 112 19.73 15.48 0.89
N CYS A 113 20.58 15.71 1.90
CA CYS A 113 22.00 16.02 1.70
C CYS A 113 22.70 14.94 0.86
N ARG A 114 22.40 13.67 1.15
CA ARG A 114 22.88 12.53 0.37
C ARG A 114 22.49 12.62 -1.10
N ARG A 115 21.24 12.99 -1.43
CA ARG A 115 20.80 13.14 -2.84
C ARG A 115 21.57 14.25 -3.55
N LEU A 116 21.80 15.38 -2.89
CA LEU A 116 22.58 16.47 -3.48
C LEU A 116 24.03 16.05 -3.76
N ARG A 117 24.66 15.35 -2.80
CA ARG A 117 26.02 14.82 -2.96
C ARG A 117 26.10 13.78 -4.07
N LEU A 118 25.13 12.89 -4.19
CA LEU A 118 25.09 11.92 -5.28
C LEU A 118 24.95 12.62 -6.64
N ALA A 119 24.10 13.64 -6.73
CA ALA A 119 23.95 14.42 -7.97
C ALA A 119 25.27 15.12 -8.37
N GLU A 120 25.95 15.76 -7.42
CA GLU A 120 27.27 16.36 -7.66
C GLU A 120 28.34 15.31 -8.02
N PHE A 121 28.37 14.19 -7.30
CA PHE A 121 29.38 13.15 -7.48
C PHE A 121 29.27 12.49 -8.86
N PHE A 122 28.05 12.18 -9.30
CA PHE A 122 27.80 11.54 -10.59
C PHE A 122 27.61 12.51 -11.75
N CYS A 123 27.79 13.81 -11.54
CA CYS A 123 27.58 14.86 -12.54
C CYS A 123 28.34 14.64 -13.85
N ASP A 124 29.57 14.11 -13.82
CA ASP A 124 30.37 13.91 -15.05
C ASP A 124 30.15 12.53 -15.69
N ARG A 125 29.42 11.62 -15.03
CA ARG A 125 29.15 10.28 -15.58
C ARG A 125 28.07 10.29 -16.66
N GLU A 126 27.33 11.38 -16.80
CA GLU A 126 26.38 11.55 -17.91
C GLU A 126 27.08 11.95 -19.23
N ASP A 127 28.31 12.49 -19.18
CA ASP A 127 29.07 12.95 -20.36
C ASP A 127 30.03 11.89 -20.94
N THR A 128 30.25 10.76 -20.24
CA THR A 128 31.10 9.66 -20.71
C THR A 128 30.26 8.43 -21.02
N GLU A 129 29.58 8.43 -22.17
CA GLU A 129 29.19 7.19 -22.86
C GLU A 129 30.43 6.45 -23.40
N THR A 130 31.40 6.14 -22.55
CA THR A 130 32.48 5.17 -22.83
C THR A 130 33.05 4.65 -21.50
N ASP A 131 32.20 4.15 -20.59
CA ASP A 131 32.71 3.13 -19.66
C ASP A 131 32.79 1.83 -20.46
N ASN A 132 34.00 1.54 -20.95
CA ASN A 132 34.39 0.27 -21.57
C ASN A 132 34.41 -0.90 -20.57
N ASP A 133 33.88 -0.71 -19.35
CA ASP A 133 33.43 -1.77 -18.45
C ASP A 133 31.91 -1.98 -18.57
N ALA A 134 31.43 -1.98 -19.82
CA ALA A 134 30.07 -2.31 -20.16
C ALA A 134 29.79 -3.76 -19.78
N ASP A 135 29.17 -3.97 -18.61
CA ASP A 135 28.18 -5.02 -18.48
C ASP A 135 27.32 -4.96 -19.75
N PRO A 136 27.17 -6.08 -20.49
CA PRO A 136 26.52 -6.08 -21.79
C PRO A 136 25.09 -5.50 -21.69
N PRO A 137 24.46 -5.10 -22.81
CA PRO A 137 23.15 -4.41 -22.85
C PRO A 137 21.95 -5.21 -22.31
N HIS A 138 22.19 -6.32 -21.61
CA HIS A 138 21.18 -7.16 -20.99
C HIS A 138 20.87 -6.69 -19.56
N ALA A 139 19.71 -6.03 -19.44
CA ALA A 139 18.87 -5.90 -18.25
C ALA A 139 19.39 -5.01 -17.11
N THR A 140 19.22 -3.69 -17.25
CA THR A 140 18.97 -2.85 -16.07
C THR A 140 17.82 -3.46 -15.26
N LEU A 141 18.10 -3.91 -14.03
CA LEU A 141 17.10 -4.38 -13.07
C LEU A 141 15.85 -3.48 -13.11
N PRO A 142 14.64 -4.05 -13.16
CA PRO A 142 13.41 -3.30 -12.97
C PRO A 142 13.49 -2.42 -11.72
N ASP A 143 12.91 -1.21 -11.79
CA ASP A 143 13.05 -0.21 -10.71
C ASP A 143 12.63 -0.73 -9.33
N PHE A 144 11.63 -1.62 -9.27
CA PHE A 144 11.16 -2.20 -8.00
C PHE A 144 12.16 -3.19 -7.37
N LEU A 145 13.14 -3.70 -8.13
CA LEU A 145 14.22 -4.55 -7.62
C LEU A 145 15.49 -3.76 -7.27
N ARG A 146 15.58 -2.48 -7.65
CA ARG A 146 16.75 -1.66 -7.36
C ARG A 146 16.81 -1.32 -5.87
N LYS A 147 17.78 -1.89 -5.17
CA LYS A 147 18.09 -1.50 -3.79
C LYS A 147 18.86 -0.17 -3.80
N PRO A 148 18.48 0.81 -2.97
CA PRO A 148 19.27 2.03 -2.83
C PRO A 148 20.69 1.66 -2.40
N SER A 149 21.69 2.14 -3.15
CA SER A 149 23.09 1.97 -2.75
C SER A 149 23.31 2.58 -1.35
N PRO A 150 24.10 1.94 -0.45
CA PRO A 150 24.48 2.56 0.82
C PRO A 150 25.54 3.66 0.64
N PHE A 151 26.18 3.72 -0.54
CA PHE A 151 27.23 4.68 -0.83
C PHE A 151 26.74 6.12 -0.65
N THR A 152 27.54 6.94 0.02
CA THR A 152 27.30 8.37 0.18
C THR A 152 28.64 9.07 -0.04
N PRO A 153 28.74 10.00 -1.00
CA PRO A 153 29.99 10.73 -1.20
C PRO A 153 30.41 11.52 0.04
N ASP A 154 31.72 11.59 0.26
CA ASP A 154 32.31 12.32 1.37
C ASP A 154 32.00 13.83 1.30
N SER A 155 31.97 14.47 2.47
CA SER A 155 31.97 15.93 2.57
C SER A 155 33.31 16.51 2.14
N GLY A 156 33.33 17.77 1.71
CA GLY A 156 34.52 18.53 1.36
C GLY A 156 34.88 18.49 -0.13
N ARG A 157 34.09 17.77 -0.95
CA ARG A 157 34.32 17.66 -2.41
C ARG A 157 34.02 18.95 -3.15
N ASP A 158 32.95 19.63 -2.77
CA ASP A 158 32.55 20.92 -3.34
C ASP A 158 32.13 21.87 -2.22
N ILE A 159 32.88 22.98 -2.10
CA ILE A 159 32.70 23.98 -1.04
C ILE A 159 31.32 24.65 -1.16
N ALA A 160 30.84 24.91 -2.37
CA ALA A 160 29.55 25.55 -2.60
C ALA A 160 28.41 24.61 -2.18
N LEU A 161 28.52 23.32 -2.50
CA LEU A 161 27.56 22.31 -2.06
C LEU A 161 27.51 22.20 -0.53
N ASP A 162 28.65 22.05 0.12
CA ASP A 162 28.67 21.92 1.58
C ASP A 162 28.23 23.21 2.29
N THR A 163 28.55 24.38 1.72
CA THR A 163 28.05 25.67 2.23
C THR A 163 26.53 25.77 2.10
N TYR A 164 25.97 25.37 0.96
CA TYR A 164 24.52 25.30 0.75
C TYR A 164 23.87 24.34 1.75
N ILE A 165 24.40 23.12 1.89
CA ILE A 165 23.90 22.12 2.84
C ILE A 165 23.92 22.69 4.25
N LYS A 166 25.04 23.27 4.68
CA LYS A 166 25.20 23.83 6.02
C LYS A 166 24.18 24.96 6.27
N ALA A 167 24.04 25.89 5.33
CA ALA A 167 23.10 27.00 5.45
C ALA A 167 21.63 26.54 5.54
N VAL A 168 21.23 25.58 4.68
CA VAL A 168 19.89 24.99 4.70
C VAL A 168 19.62 24.26 6.02
N ILE A 169 20.57 23.44 6.50
CA ILE A 169 20.43 22.72 7.76
C ILE A 169 20.32 23.70 8.93
N THR A 170 21.18 24.71 8.98
CA THR A 170 21.16 25.71 10.04
C THR A 170 19.79 26.38 10.09
N ASP A 171 19.28 26.94 9.00
CA ASP A 171 17.95 27.57 9.01
C ASP A 171 16.84 26.59 9.42
N ILE A 172 16.85 25.35 8.93
CA ILE A 172 15.83 24.36 9.31
C ILE A 172 15.86 24.04 10.82
N MET A 173 17.05 23.99 11.41
CA MET A 173 17.24 23.58 12.80
C MET A 173 17.16 24.75 13.79
N THR A 174 17.48 25.98 13.38
CA THR A 174 17.57 27.15 14.27
C THR A 174 16.41 28.13 14.10
N LEU A 175 15.65 28.08 13.00
CA LEU A 175 14.50 28.97 12.84
C LEU A 175 13.45 28.69 13.92
N ARG A 176 12.95 29.79 14.51
CA ARG A 176 11.87 29.76 15.48
C ARG A 176 10.70 28.98 14.91
N GLN A 177 10.28 27.94 15.64
CA GLN A 177 9.11 27.15 15.28
C GLN A 177 7.89 28.07 15.18
N LYS A 178 7.07 27.85 14.16
CA LYS A 178 5.81 28.59 14.01
C LYS A 178 4.83 28.14 15.08
N ASP A 179 4.17 29.10 15.72
CA ASP A 179 3.03 28.80 16.55
C ASP A 179 1.90 28.25 15.69
N PHE A 180 1.22 27.21 16.19
CA PHE A 180 0.11 26.58 15.49
C PHE A 180 -0.98 26.15 16.47
N SER A 181 -2.22 26.15 16.00
CA SER A 181 -3.36 25.70 16.80
C SER A 181 -3.60 24.19 16.62
N PRO A 182 -3.85 23.44 17.71
CA PRO A 182 -4.33 22.07 17.62
C PRO A 182 -5.65 21.98 16.86
N ASN A 183 -5.85 20.90 16.09
CA ASN A 183 -7.08 20.66 15.33
C ASN A 183 -8.03 19.64 15.99
N LEU A 184 -7.73 19.24 17.23
CA LEU A 184 -8.55 18.39 18.10
C LEU A 184 -8.78 19.08 19.45
N THR A 185 -9.98 18.96 20.00
CA THR A 185 -10.29 19.42 21.37
C THR A 185 -9.62 18.54 22.42
N SER A 186 -9.61 18.97 23.70
CA SER A 186 -9.09 18.13 24.80
C SER A 186 -9.83 16.79 24.86
N ASP A 187 -11.16 16.82 24.79
CA ASP A 187 -12.00 15.61 24.82
C ASP A 187 -11.75 14.70 23.61
N GLU A 188 -11.54 15.27 22.42
CA GLU A 188 -11.21 14.49 21.21
C GLU A 188 -9.82 13.84 21.31
N LYS A 189 -8.85 14.49 21.99
CA LYS A 189 -7.54 13.90 22.27
C LYS A 189 -7.64 12.74 23.26
N THR A 190 -8.43 12.89 24.32
CA THR A 190 -8.72 11.83 25.29
C THR A 190 -9.44 10.66 24.59
N ALA A 191 -10.47 10.96 23.80
CA ALA A 191 -11.19 9.97 23.01
C ALA A 191 -10.26 9.19 22.05
N LEU A 192 -9.30 9.87 21.39
CA LEU A 192 -8.32 9.19 20.53
C LEU A 192 -7.43 8.24 21.32
N LYS A 193 -7.00 8.65 22.52
CA LYS A 193 -6.21 7.80 23.42
C LYS A 193 -7.01 6.58 23.86
N ASP A 194 -8.26 6.78 24.27
CA ASP A 194 -9.16 5.73 24.74
C ASP A 194 -9.45 4.70 23.65
N LEU A 195 -9.83 5.16 22.44
CA LEU A 195 -10.09 4.29 21.29
C LEU A 195 -8.84 3.50 20.86
N LYS A 196 -7.65 4.11 20.99
CA LYS A 196 -6.39 3.46 20.66
C LYS A 196 -6.03 2.34 21.64
N THR A 197 -6.35 2.49 22.92
CA THR A 197 -5.99 1.52 23.97
C THR A 197 -7.08 0.50 24.27
N ASN A 198 -8.29 0.68 23.73
CA ASN A 198 -9.41 -0.21 23.99
C ASN A 198 -9.26 -1.53 23.20
N THR A 199 -9.00 -2.62 23.92
CA THR A 199 -8.84 -3.97 23.35
C THR A 199 -10.16 -4.69 23.11
N ASN A 200 -11.28 -4.17 23.63
CA ASN A 200 -12.61 -4.80 23.51
C ASN A 200 -13.32 -4.44 22.21
N ILE A 201 -12.83 -3.42 21.49
CA ILE A 201 -13.36 -3.01 20.20
C ILE A 201 -12.32 -3.12 19.08
N ILE A 202 -12.80 -3.35 17.87
CA ILE A 202 -12.04 -3.28 16.64
C ILE A 202 -12.61 -2.19 15.75
N ILE A 203 -11.74 -1.30 15.27
CA ILE A 203 -12.09 -0.22 14.35
C ILE A 203 -11.49 -0.54 12.98
N LYS A 204 -12.34 -0.57 11.95
CA LYS A 204 -11.95 -0.83 10.56
C LYS A 204 -12.70 0.12 9.61
N PRO A 205 -12.13 0.42 8.43
CA PRO A 205 -12.95 0.96 7.35
C PRO A 205 -13.97 -0.10 6.88
N ALA A 206 -15.14 0.34 6.43
CA ALA A 206 -16.07 -0.50 5.71
C ALA A 206 -15.48 -0.96 4.36
N ASP A 207 -15.91 -2.11 3.84
CA ASP A 207 -15.48 -2.63 2.53
C ASP A 207 -15.80 -1.68 1.37
N LYS A 208 -16.92 -0.94 1.46
CA LYS A 208 -17.36 0.05 0.47
C LYS A 208 -17.91 1.28 1.17
N GLY A 209 -17.81 2.43 0.50
CA GLY A 209 -18.45 3.66 0.94
C GLY A 209 -17.72 4.45 2.02
N GLY A 210 -16.51 4.04 2.45
CA GLY A 210 -15.62 4.88 3.27
C GLY A 210 -16.04 5.11 4.73
N ALA A 211 -17.12 4.49 5.19
CA ALA A 211 -17.58 4.56 6.58
C ALA A 211 -16.60 3.90 7.56
N VAL A 212 -16.64 4.34 8.82
CA VAL A 212 -15.89 3.74 9.93
C VAL A 212 -16.79 2.73 10.63
N VAL A 213 -16.29 1.51 10.84
CA VAL A 213 -17.04 0.45 11.52
C VAL A 213 -16.37 0.13 12.84
N VAL A 214 -17.16 0.13 13.92
CA VAL A 214 -16.73 -0.25 15.28
C VAL A 214 -17.43 -1.56 15.65
N MET A 215 -16.66 -2.59 16.00
CA MET A 215 -17.12 -3.95 16.27
C MET A 215 -16.59 -4.44 17.62
N ASN A 216 -17.28 -5.38 18.26
CA ASN A 216 -16.69 -6.09 19.40
C ASN A 216 -15.52 -6.97 18.91
N THR A 217 -14.43 -7.01 19.68
CA THR A 217 -13.27 -7.87 19.39
C THR A 217 -13.66 -9.35 19.37
N ALA A 218 -14.56 -9.78 20.26
CA ALA A 218 -15.03 -11.17 20.34
C ALA A 218 -15.83 -11.59 19.09
N ASP A 219 -16.77 -10.76 18.64
CA ASP A 219 -17.61 -11.03 17.46
C ASP A 219 -16.76 -11.09 16.20
N TYR A 220 -15.84 -10.13 16.03
CA TYR A 220 -14.89 -10.11 14.92
C TYR A 220 -14.01 -11.36 14.89
N THR A 221 -13.50 -11.79 16.06
CA THR A 221 -12.65 -12.97 16.17
C THR A 221 -13.43 -14.24 15.84
N THR A 222 -14.67 -14.35 16.34
CA THR A 222 -15.58 -15.46 16.05
C THR A 222 -15.89 -15.56 14.56
N GLU A 223 -16.20 -14.43 13.91
CA GLU A 223 -16.47 -14.41 12.47
C GLU A 223 -15.24 -14.83 11.65
N CYS A 224 -14.05 -14.35 12.02
CA CYS A 224 -12.80 -14.74 11.36
C CYS A 224 -12.52 -16.24 11.54
N THR A 225 -12.57 -16.75 12.77
CA THR A 225 -12.32 -18.16 13.08
C THR A 225 -13.32 -19.05 12.34
N LYS A 226 -14.62 -18.71 12.34
CA LYS A 226 -15.66 -19.45 11.63
C LYS A 226 -15.37 -19.57 10.13
N ARG A 227 -14.84 -18.51 9.50
CA ARG A 227 -14.45 -18.57 8.07
C ARG A 227 -13.22 -19.43 7.83
N LEU A 228 -12.24 -19.36 8.72
CA LEU A 228 -10.99 -20.12 8.60
C LEU A 228 -11.17 -21.60 8.94
N SER A 229 -12.15 -21.94 9.79
CA SER A 229 -12.46 -23.30 10.21
C SER A 229 -13.60 -23.94 9.40
N ASN A 230 -14.17 -23.26 8.41
CA ASN A 230 -15.30 -23.78 7.66
C ASN A 230 -14.86 -24.97 6.79
N SER A 231 -15.12 -26.18 7.28
CA SER A 231 -14.75 -27.45 6.64
C SER A 231 -15.59 -27.78 5.41
N LEU A 232 -16.74 -27.12 5.21
CA LEU A 232 -17.67 -27.42 4.12
C LEU A 232 -17.07 -27.14 2.72
N TYR A 233 -16.02 -26.31 2.69
CA TYR A 233 -15.27 -25.98 1.50
C TYR A 233 -13.81 -25.85 1.95
N MET A 234 -12.93 -26.79 1.62
CA MET A 234 -11.52 -26.82 2.07
C MET A 234 -10.66 -25.67 1.50
N TYR A 235 -11.08 -24.41 1.65
CA TYR A 235 -10.36 -23.23 1.17
C TYR A 235 -9.07 -22.98 1.93
N TYR A 236 -9.05 -23.33 3.23
CA TYR A 236 -7.92 -23.09 4.12
C TYR A 236 -7.56 -24.35 4.89
N LYS A 237 -6.25 -24.58 5.03
CA LYS A 237 -5.67 -25.64 5.85
C LYS A 237 -4.91 -25.01 7.01
N LYS A 238 -5.24 -25.39 8.24
CA LYS A 238 -4.42 -25.05 9.41
C LYS A 238 -3.07 -25.76 9.30
N LEU A 239 -1.98 -25.04 9.53
CA LEU A 239 -0.63 -25.58 9.59
C LEU A 239 -0.19 -25.77 11.04
N GLU A 240 0.60 -26.80 11.29
CA GLU A 240 1.15 -27.11 12.62
C GLU A 240 2.30 -26.18 13.02
N SER A 241 3.05 -25.69 12.03
CA SER A 241 4.20 -24.80 12.21
C SER A 241 4.24 -23.71 11.14
N ASP A 242 5.05 -22.68 11.39
CA ASP A 242 5.29 -21.59 10.44
C ASP A 242 6.23 -22.06 9.29
N PRO A 243 5.75 -22.14 8.03
CA PRO A 243 6.54 -22.65 6.91
C PRO A 243 7.44 -21.58 6.28
N THR A 244 7.54 -20.37 6.85
CA THR A 244 8.20 -19.21 6.23
C THR A 244 9.59 -19.52 5.70
N ALA A 245 10.45 -20.15 6.51
CA ALA A 245 11.82 -20.51 6.11
C ALA A 245 11.82 -21.53 4.96
N THR A 246 11.06 -22.62 5.11
CA THR A 246 10.95 -23.70 4.12
C THR A 246 10.45 -23.20 2.75
N TYR A 247 9.49 -22.28 2.75
CA TYR A 247 8.95 -21.70 1.51
C TYR A 247 9.95 -20.74 0.88
N ASN A 248 10.66 -19.93 1.68
CA ASN A 248 11.71 -19.07 1.17
C ASN A 248 12.87 -19.87 0.55
N ASP A 249 13.26 -21.00 1.17
CA ASP A 249 14.27 -21.91 0.63
C ASP A 249 13.82 -22.61 -0.65
N THR A 250 12.53 -22.93 -0.75
CA THR A 250 11.95 -23.48 -1.98
C THR A 250 12.03 -22.48 -3.13
N ILE A 251 11.67 -21.21 -2.88
CA ILE A 251 11.80 -20.14 -3.88
C ILE A 251 13.28 -19.94 -4.24
N LYS A 252 14.18 -19.92 -3.24
CA LYS A 252 15.63 -19.79 -3.46
C LYS A 252 16.17 -20.86 -4.41
N ARG A 253 15.77 -22.13 -4.26
CA ARG A 253 16.17 -23.21 -5.18
C ARG A 253 15.67 -22.97 -6.60
N VAL A 254 14.40 -22.58 -6.77
CA VAL A 254 13.85 -22.31 -8.11
C VAL A 254 14.52 -21.12 -8.78
N LEU A 255 14.86 -20.08 -8.02
CA LEU A 255 15.63 -18.94 -8.53
C LEU A 255 17.05 -19.35 -8.92
N GLN A 256 17.71 -20.21 -8.13
CA GLN A 256 19.04 -20.75 -8.46
C GLN A 256 19.00 -21.55 -9.77
N GLU A 257 18.06 -22.48 -9.90
CA GLU A 257 17.87 -23.24 -11.15
C GLU A 257 17.57 -22.31 -12.34
N GLY A 258 16.85 -21.21 -12.11
CA GLY A 258 16.60 -20.18 -13.12
C GLY A 258 17.88 -19.46 -13.56
N MET A 259 18.78 -19.16 -12.64
CA MET A 259 20.09 -18.58 -12.95
C MET A 259 20.97 -19.59 -13.71
N ASP A 260 21.03 -20.84 -13.25
CA ASP A 260 21.82 -21.90 -13.88
C ASP A 260 21.37 -22.18 -15.33
N LYS A 261 20.06 -22.07 -15.59
CA LYS A 261 19.45 -22.23 -16.93
C LYS A 261 19.39 -20.94 -17.75
N GLN A 262 20.02 -19.86 -17.30
CA GLN A 262 19.99 -18.56 -17.96
C GLN A 262 18.56 -18.07 -18.25
N GLU A 263 17.62 -18.37 -17.35
CA GLU A 263 16.29 -17.75 -17.30
C GLU A 263 16.35 -16.38 -16.65
N LEU A 264 17.29 -16.21 -15.72
CA LEU A 264 17.55 -14.98 -14.98
C LEU A 264 19.05 -14.70 -15.02
N ASP A 265 19.42 -13.42 -15.13
CA ASP A 265 20.77 -13.03 -14.77
C ASP A 265 20.96 -13.13 -13.25
N ILE A 266 22.23 -13.27 -12.83
CA ILE A 266 22.61 -13.49 -11.42
C ILE A 266 22.07 -12.37 -10.51
N LYS A 267 22.13 -11.13 -10.98
CA LYS A 267 21.75 -9.94 -10.20
C LYS A 267 20.24 -9.90 -9.97
N THR A 268 19.46 -10.20 -10.99
CA THR A 268 18.00 -10.34 -10.89
C THR A 268 17.64 -11.50 -9.99
N GLY A 269 18.22 -12.68 -10.19
CA GLY A 269 17.93 -13.87 -9.38
C GLY A 269 18.14 -13.64 -7.88
N HIS A 270 19.25 -13.03 -7.48
CA HIS A 270 19.48 -12.66 -6.08
C HIS A 270 18.54 -11.58 -5.55
N SER A 271 18.10 -10.64 -6.40
CA SER A 271 17.19 -9.56 -6.00
C SER A 271 15.74 -10.02 -5.83
N LEU A 272 15.37 -11.15 -6.43
CA LEU A 272 14.03 -11.73 -6.34
C LEU A 272 13.75 -12.46 -5.02
N LEU A 273 14.78 -12.78 -4.24
CA LEU A 273 14.61 -13.47 -2.95
C LEU A 273 14.26 -12.47 -1.84
N GLN A 274 13.26 -12.81 -1.02
CA GLN A 274 12.91 -12.01 0.15
C GLN A 274 13.96 -12.14 1.26
N PRO A 275 14.60 -11.02 1.69
CA PRO A 275 15.66 -11.08 2.69
C PRO A 275 15.13 -11.33 4.10
N HIS A 276 13.93 -10.83 4.42
CA HIS A 276 13.31 -10.93 5.74
C HIS A 276 11.85 -11.38 5.60
N PRO A 277 11.64 -12.65 5.20
CA PRO A 277 10.30 -13.14 4.93
C PRO A 277 9.47 -13.19 6.23
N THR A 278 8.20 -12.80 6.13
CA THR A 278 7.22 -12.86 7.22
C THR A 278 5.91 -13.45 6.73
N PRO A 279 5.15 -14.16 7.59
CA PRO A 279 3.83 -14.66 7.22
C PRO A 279 2.86 -13.55 6.81
N GLY A 280 1.94 -13.88 5.91
CA GLY A 280 0.84 -12.99 5.56
C GLY A 280 -0.07 -12.71 6.75
N ARG A 281 -0.91 -11.67 6.66
CA ARG A 281 -1.85 -11.31 7.73
C ARG A 281 -3.29 -11.32 7.25
N PHE A 282 -4.13 -12.06 7.94
CA PHE A 282 -5.56 -12.11 7.66
C PHE A 282 -6.33 -11.07 8.47
N TYR A 283 -7.27 -10.39 7.82
CA TYR A 283 -8.26 -9.55 8.46
C TYR A 283 -9.53 -9.46 7.60
N ILE A 284 -10.63 -9.00 8.21
CA ILE A 284 -11.89 -8.79 7.49
C ILE A 284 -12.30 -7.32 7.46
N LEU A 285 -12.95 -6.91 6.37
CA LEU A 285 -13.59 -5.59 6.23
C LEU A 285 -15.11 -5.74 6.09
N GLN A 286 -15.87 -4.93 6.83
CA GLN A 286 -17.31 -5.15 6.95
C GLN A 286 -18.08 -4.71 5.70
N LYS A 287 -18.87 -5.60 5.08
CA LYS A 287 -19.80 -5.23 3.99
C LYS A 287 -21.11 -4.69 4.53
N ILE A 288 -21.08 -3.45 5.01
CA ILE A 288 -22.25 -2.76 5.61
C ILE A 288 -23.45 -2.59 4.65
N HIS A 289 -23.22 -2.76 3.35
CA HIS A 289 -24.27 -2.69 2.31
C HIS A 289 -25.01 -4.02 2.11
N LYS A 290 -24.61 -5.10 2.80
CA LYS A 290 -25.25 -6.43 2.72
C LYS A 290 -25.92 -6.77 4.04
N GLU A 291 -27.06 -7.46 3.96
CA GLU A 291 -27.82 -7.95 5.12
C GLU A 291 -26.93 -8.80 6.03
N GLY A 292 -27.06 -8.61 7.35
CA GLY A 292 -26.25 -9.30 8.36
C GLY A 292 -24.80 -8.84 8.44
N HIS A 293 -24.39 -7.85 7.62
CA HIS A 293 -23.02 -7.34 7.56
C HIS A 293 -22.00 -8.51 7.52
N PRO A 294 -21.76 -9.15 6.37
CA PRO A 294 -20.68 -10.12 6.23
C PRO A 294 -19.33 -9.43 6.01
N GLY A 295 -18.28 -9.87 6.69
CA GLY A 295 -16.90 -9.45 6.41
C GLY A 295 -16.37 -9.93 5.05
N ARG A 296 -15.47 -9.15 4.45
CA ARG A 296 -14.64 -9.53 3.29
C ARG A 296 -13.27 -9.98 3.78
N PRO A 297 -12.84 -11.23 3.52
CA PRO A 297 -11.50 -11.68 3.87
C PRO A 297 -10.45 -10.95 3.02
N ILE A 298 -9.37 -10.51 3.66
CA ILE A 298 -8.19 -9.91 3.02
C ILE A 298 -6.95 -10.57 3.61
N ILE A 299 -5.99 -10.93 2.73
CA ILE A 299 -4.69 -11.49 3.11
C ILE A 299 -3.61 -10.50 2.69
N SER A 300 -3.02 -9.81 3.65
CA SER A 300 -1.88 -8.92 3.39
C SER A 300 -0.62 -9.75 3.16
N GLY A 301 -0.15 -9.83 1.92
CA GLY A 301 1.07 -10.53 1.51
C GLY A 301 2.38 -9.75 1.69
N ASN A 302 2.35 -8.59 2.35
CA ASN A 302 3.55 -7.77 2.58
C ASN A 302 4.58 -8.53 3.44
N GLY A 303 5.81 -8.62 2.94
CA GLY A 303 6.91 -9.37 3.52
C GLY A 303 6.85 -10.87 3.27
N CYS A 304 5.83 -11.40 2.60
CA CYS A 304 5.75 -12.84 2.33
C CYS A 304 6.85 -13.30 1.37
N PRO A 305 7.32 -14.57 1.46
CA PRO A 305 8.31 -15.12 0.53
C PRO A 305 7.99 -14.89 -0.96
N THR A 306 6.70 -14.87 -1.31
CA THR A 306 6.22 -14.76 -2.70
C THR A 306 6.05 -13.32 -3.20
N GLU A 307 6.21 -12.29 -2.36
CA GLU A 307 5.88 -10.90 -2.73
C GLU A 307 6.74 -10.38 -3.88
N ILE A 308 8.07 -10.52 -3.84
CA ILE A 308 8.97 -9.97 -4.86
C ILE A 308 8.81 -10.73 -6.19
N ILE A 309 8.77 -12.07 -6.15
CA ILE A 309 8.53 -12.88 -7.35
C ILE A 309 7.15 -12.58 -7.96
N SER A 310 6.16 -12.19 -7.15
CA SER A 310 4.85 -11.76 -7.66
C SER A 310 4.92 -10.42 -8.39
N GLN A 311 5.70 -9.46 -7.89
CA GLN A 311 5.93 -8.19 -8.60
C GLN A 311 6.67 -8.43 -9.93
N PHE A 312 7.62 -9.36 -9.93
CA PHE A 312 8.36 -9.72 -11.13
C PHE A 312 7.50 -10.38 -12.20
N VAL A 313 6.65 -11.33 -11.83
CA VAL A 313 5.69 -11.92 -12.76
C VAL A 313 4.69 -10.87 -13.28
N ASP A 314 4.18 -10.00 -12.41
CA ASP A 314 3.27 -8.92 -12.81
C ASP A 314 3.92 -7.99 -13.84
N HIS A 315 5.20 -7.63 -13.65
CA HIS A 315 5.95 -6.80 -14.59
C HIS A 315 5.93 -7.36 -16.03
N HIS A 316 6.07 -8.68 -16.19
CA HIS A 316 6.02 -9.33 -17.51
C HIS A 316 4.59 -9.52 -18.05
N MET A 317 3.60 -9.72 -17.18
CA MET A 317 2.22 -10.00 -17.61
C MET A 317 1.37 -8.75 -17.83
N LYS A 318 1.65 -7.64 -17.13
CA LYS A 318 0.79 -6.46 -17.08
C LYS A 318 0.60 -5.79 -18.44
N ILE A 319 1.60 -5.86 -19.31
CA ILE A 319 1.51 -5.34 -20.69
C ILE A 319 0.51 -6.14 -21.54
N LEU A 320 0.35 -7.43 -21.26
CA LEU A 320 -0.49 -8.36 -22.03
C LEU A 320 -1.99 -8.13 -21.78
N VAL A 321 -2.35 -7.59 -20.63
CA VAL A 321 -3.76 -7.29 -20.32
C VAL A 321 -4.33 -6.22 -21.25
N LYS A 322 -3.49 -5.28 -21.70
CA LYS A 322 -3.92 -4.17 -22.55
C LYS A 322 -4.31 -4.60 -23.96
N SER A 323 -3.87 -5.77 -24.42
CA SER A 323 -4.25 -6.32 -25.73
C SER A 323 -5.57 -7.10 -25.71
N ILE A 324 -6.18 -7.31 -24.54
CA ILE A 324 -7.48 -7.95 -24.44
C ILE A 324 -8.55 -6.96 -24.95
N PRO A 325 -9.37 -7.31 -25.96
CA PRO A 325 -10.31 -6.36 -26.58
C PRO A 325 -11.32 -5.75 -25.59
N SER A 326 -11.76 -6.55 -24.61
CA SER A 326 -12.71 -6.13 -23.58
C SER A 326 -12.09 -5.18 -22.55
N TYR A 327 -10.76 -5.06 -22.45
CA TYR A 327 -10.09 -4.41 -21.34
C TYR A 327 -10.45 -2.93 -21.18
N VAL A 328 -10.96 -2.57 -20.00
CA VAL A 328 -11.12 -1.18 -19.55
C VAL A 328 -10.09 -0.90 -18.46
N GLN A 329 -9.31 0.17 -18.64
CA GLN A 329 -8.27 0.54 -17.67
C GLN A 329 -8.83 1.21 -16.42
N ASP A 330 -9.78 2.13 -16.59
CA ASP A 330 -10.36 2.98 -15.54
C ASP A 330 -11.60 3.73 -16.07
N ASP A 331 -12.26 4.53 -15.22
CA ASP A 331 -13.41 5.36 -15.61
C ASP A 331 -13.11 6.28 -16.79
N MET A 332 -11.88 6.81 -16.89
CA MET A 332 -11.50 7.74 -17.96
C MET A 332 -11.39 7.03 -19.29
N ASP A 333 -10.87 5.80 -19.28
CA ASP A 333 -10.84 4.94 -20.44
C ASP A 333 -12.24 4.54 -20.89
N PHE A 334 -13.11 4.20 -19.94
CA PHE A 334 -14.52 3.94 -20.22
C PHE A 334 -15.22 5.15 -20.86
N LEU A 335 -15.05 6.35 -20.30
CA LEU A 335 -15.64 7.58 -20.85
C LEU A 335 -15.16 7.90 -22.27
N ARG A 336 -13.88 7.61 -22.58
CA ARG A 336 -13.36 7.73 -23.96
C ARG A 336 -14.06 6.75 -24.90
N LYS A 337 -14.19 5.47 -24.51
CA LYS A 337 -14.90 4.48 -25.32
C LYS A 337 -16.38 4.84 -25.53
N VAL A 338 -17.05 5.37 -24.50
CA VAL A 338 -18.43 5.89 -24.63
C VAL A 338 -18.48 7.09 -25.59
N HIS A 339 -17.48 7.98 -25.54
CA HIS A 339 -17.38 9.09 -26.48
C HIS A 339 -17.19 8.59 -27.93
N ASP A 340 -16.33 7.60 -28.15
CA ASP A 340 -16.10 7.00 -29.47
C ASP A 340 -17.36 6.29 -30.02
N ILE A 341 -18.12 5.61 -29.15
CA ILE A 341 -19.41 5.01 -29.50
C ILE A 341 -20.39 6.10 -29.98
N ASN A 342 -20.49 7.22 -29.27
CA ASN A 342 -21.39 8.31 -29.67
C ASN A 342 -20.95 9.07 -30.93
N ASN A 343 -19.67 9.03 -31.28
CA ASN A 343 -19.14 9.64 -32.50
C ASN A 343 -19.33 8.73 -33.74
N SER A 344 -19.79 7.49 -33.54
CA SER A 344 -20.16 6.56 -34.60
C SER A 344 -21.64 6.73 -34.97
N ASP A 345 -22.23 5.78 -35.68
CA ASP A 345 -23.67 5.80 -35.98
C ASP A 345 -24.52 5.75 -34.70
N PRO A 346 -25.70 6.41 -34.68
CA PRO A 346 -26.64 6.29 -33.58
C PRO A 346 -26.96 4.83 -33.27
N LEU A 347 -27.12 4.51 -31.99
CA LEU A 347 -27.44 3.15 -31.58
C LEU A 347 -28.77 2.71 -32.19
N PRO A 348 -28.92 1.42 -32.59
CA PRO A 348 -30.19 0.94 -33.13
C PRO A 348 -31.36 1.15 -32.15
N PRO A 349 -32.59 1.32 -32.65
CA PRO A 349 -33.79 1.23 -31.81
C PRO A 349 -33.81 -0.07 -31.00
N ASP A 350 -34.51 -0.06 -29.87
CA ASP A 350 -34.62 -1.21 -28.95
C ASP A 350 -33.28 -1.73 -28.38
N THR A 351 -32.25 -0.88 -28.39
CA THR A 351 -30.98 -1.15 -27.72
C THR A 351 -31.18 -1.35 -26.22
N LEU A 352 -30.59 -2.42 -25.69
CA LEU A 352 -30.56 -2.73 -24.26
C LEU A 352 -29.16 -2.50 -23.68
N LEU A 353 -29.11 -1.80 -22.56
CA LEU A 353 -27.92 -1.69 -21.73
C LEU A 353 -27.92 -2.84 -20.73
N CYS A 354 -26.78 -3.52 -20.60
CA CYS A 354 -26.62 -4.59 -19.63
C CYS A 354 -25.27 -4.48 -18.92
N THR A 355 -25.28 -4.78 -17.63
CA THR A 355 -24.07 -4.95 -16.84
C THR A 355 -24.05 -6.33 -16.24
N MET A 356 -22.89 -6.98 -16.27
CA MET A 356 -22.67 -8.28 -15.65
C MET A 356 -21.55 -8.18 -14.60
N ASP A 357 -21.68 -8.91 -13.49
CA ASP A 357 -20.68 -9.01 -12.42
C ASP A 357 -20.28 -10.47 -12.22
N VAL A 358 -18.97 -10.73 -12.23
CA VAL A 358 -18.42 -12.07 -12.00
C VAL A 358 -18.45 -12.39 -10.51
N SER A 359 -19.27 -13.37 -10.15
CA SER A 359 -19.45 -13.80 -8.77
C SER A 359 -18.16 -14.39 -8.20
N GLY A 360 -17.54 -13.68 -7.24
CA GLY A 360 -16.41 -14.19 -6.48
C GLY A 360 -15.17 -14.49 -7.33
N LEU A 361 -14.88 -13.67 -8.34
CA LEU A 361 -13.82 -13.87 -9.33
C LEU A 361 -12.55 -14.52 -8.75
N TYR A 362 -11.83 -13.84 -7.86
CA TYR A 362 -10.55 -14.32 -7.33
C TYR A 362 -10.62 -15.67 -6.63
N THR A 363 -11.71 -15.95 -5.92
CA THR A 363 -11.88 -17.21 -5.19
C THR A 363 -12.32 -18.37 -6.08
N ASN A 364 -12.74 -18.08 -7.31
CA ASN A 364 -13.35 -19.06 -8.22
C ASN A 364 -12.49 -19.42 -9.44
N ILE A 365 -11.32 -18.79 -9.61
CA ILE A 365 -10.38 -19.15 -10.69
C ILE A 365 -9.69 -20.48 -10.34
N PRO A 366 -9.88 -21.55 -11.14
CA PRO A 366 -9.14 -22.78 -10.98
C PRO A 366 -7.66 -22.55 -11.28
N LEU A 367 -6.78 -23.14 -10.47
CA LEU A 367 -5.33 -22.90 -10.53
C LEU A 367 -4.75 -23.26 -11.90
N GLU A 368 -5.00 -24.49 -12.36
CA GLU A 368 -4.44 -25.00 -13.62
C GLU A 368 -4.95 -24.22 -14.83
N GLU A 369 -6.25 -23.91 -14.88
CA GLU A 369 -6.86 -23.19 -15.99
C GLU A 369 -6.33 -21.76 -16.10
N GLY A 370 -6.18 -21.05 -14.97
CA GLY A 370 -5.62 -19.71 -15.00
C GLY A 370 -4.12 -19.70 -15.33
N ILE A 371 -3.34 -20.71 -14.91
CA ILE A 371 -1.95 -20.88 -15.35
C ILE A 371 -1.88 -21.14 -16.85
N ALA A 372 -2.77 -21.98 -17.39
CA ALA A 372 -2.84 -22.27 -18.83
C ALA A 372 -3.21 -21.02 -19.66
N ALA A 373 -4.15 -20.21 -19.18
CA ALA A 373 -4.49 -18.93 -19.81
C ALA A 373 -3.28 -17.97 -19.81
N CYS A 374 -2.55 -17.89 -18.69
CA CYS A 374 -1.34 -17.08 -18.59
C CYS A 374 -0.23 -17.58 -19.50
N ARG A 375 -0.02 -18.89 -19.60
CA ARG A 375 0.95 -19.49 -20.53
C ARG A 375 0.67 -19.05 -21.95
N THR A 376 -0.59 -19.19 -22.39
CA THR A 376 -1.03 -18.79 -23.75
C THR A 376 -0.79 -17.30 -23.99
N ALA A 377 -1.17 -16.45 -23.04
CA ALA A 377 -0.95 -15.00 -23.15
C ALA A 377 0.55 -14.65 -23.23
N LEU A 378 1.39 -15.31 -22.42
CA LEU A 378 2.84 -15.11 -22.40
C LEU A 378 3.50 -15.58 -23.70
N GLU A 379 3.07 -16.70 -24.27
CA GLU A 379 3.60 -17.26 -25.53
C GLU A 379 3.16 -16.47 -26.76
N THR A 380 1.96 -15.89 -26.73
CA THR A 380 1.41 -15.13 -27.87
C THR A 380 1.78 -13.66 -27.85
N GLY A 381 1.91 -13.06 -26.66
CA GLY A 381 2.10 -11.62 -26.49
C GLY A 381 3.52 -11.18 -26.17
N ARG A 382 4.49 -12.10 -26.09
CA ARG A 382 5.92 -11.79 -25.95
C ARG A 382 6.70 -12.19 -27.18
N GLU A 383 7.85 -11.56 -27.36
CA GLU A 383 8.80 -11.91 -28.41
C GLU A 383 9.28 -13.36 -28.27
N ARG A 384 9.47 -14.04 -29.39
CA ARG A 384 9.96 -15.42 -29.41
C ARG A 384 11.36 -15.48 -28.81
N GLY A 385 11.57 -16.36 -27.84
CA GLY A 385 12.85 -16.49 -27.15
C GLY A 385 13.06 -15.48 -26.01
N ALA A 386 12.08 -14.63 -25.70
CA ALA A 386 12.20 -13.67 -24.60
C ALA A 386 12.47 -14.37 -23.26
N LYS A 387 13.48 -13.87 -22.54
CA LYS A 387 13.83 -14.32 -21.19
C LYS A 387 13.21 -13.39 -20.13
N PRO A 388 12.79 -13.93 -18.97
CA PRO A 388 12.63 -15.35 -18.66
C PRO A 388 11.57 -15.99 -19.56
N SER A 389 11.67 -17.28 -19.84
CA SER A 389 10.72 -18.02 -20.67
C SER A 389 9.31 -18.06 -20.05
N SER A 390 8.30 -18.27 -20.90
CA SER A 390 6.91 -18.44 -20.44
C SER A 390 6.77 -19.61 -19.47
N SER A 391 7.52 -20.70 -19.68
CA SER A 391 7.51 -21.86 -18.77
C SER A 391 8.08 -21.53 -17.39
N PHE A 392 9.17 -20.77 -17.32
CA PHE A 392 9.74 -20.32 -16.06
C PHE A 392 8.79 -19.37 -15.32
N LEU A 393 8.19 -18.40 -16.03
CA LEU A 393 7.18 -17.51 -15.44
C LEU A 393 5.96 -18.29 -14.92
N CYS A 394 5.47 -19.29 -15.65
CA CYS A 394 4.39 -20.18 -15.17
C CYS A 394 4.79 -20.97 -13.91
N ARG A 395 6.05 -21.40 -13.79
CA ARG A 395 6.55 -22.04 -12.56
C ARG A 395 6.54 -21.07 -11.38
N LEU A 396 6.92 -19.81 -11.59
CA LEU A 396 6.81 -18.77 -10.56
C LEU A 396 5.33 -18.49 -10.20
N ILE A 397 4.43 -18.41 -11.18
CA ILE A 397 2.98 -18.25 -10.95
C ILE A 397 2.48 -19.39 -10.05
N HIS A 398 2.84 -20.63 -10.35
CA HIS A 398 2.46 -21.78 -9.54
C HIS A 398 2.96 -21.64 -8.08
N LEU A 399 4.23 -21.29 -7.86
CA LEU A 399 4.76 -21.04 -6.51
C LEU A 399 3.98 -19.94 -5.79
N ILE A 400 3.69 -18.83 -6.46
CA ILE A 400 2.96 -17.70 -5.89
C ILE A 400 1.56 -18.12 -5.47
N LEU A 401 0.89 -18.98 -6.25
CA LEU A 401 -0.46 -19.43 -5.97
C LEU A 401 -0.52 -20.54 -4.90
N SER A 402 0.44 -21.46 -4.89
CA SER A 402 0.48 -22.58 -3.94
C SER A 402 1.08 -22.24 -2.57
N LEU A 403 1.97 -21.24 -2.48
CA LEU A 403 2.63 -20.87 -1.22
C LEU A 403 1.96 -19.68 -0.52
N ASN A 404 0.64 -19.53 -0.66
CA ASN A 404 -0.15 -18.47 -0.02
C ASN A 404 -0.52 -18.84 1.42
N PHE A 405 0.33 -18.50 2.36
CA PHE A 405 0.10 -18.73 3.79
C PHE A 405 0.03 -17.41 4.58
N PHE A 406 -0.69 -17.46 5.70
CA PHE A 406 -0.91 -16.30 6.56
C PHE A 406 -1.19 -16.71 8.00
N THR A 407 -1.17 -15.72 8.89
CA THR A 407 -1.45 -15.88 10.31
C THR A 407 -2.73 -15.14 10.70
N PHE A 408 -3.49 -15.76 11.60
CA PHE A 408 -4.59 -15.14 12.33
C PHE A 408 -4.59 -15.67 13.76
N SER A 409 -4.59 -14.78 14.76
CA SER A 409 -4.60 -15.15 16.19
C SER A 409 -3.55 -16.23 16.55
N ASP A 410 -2.30 -16.04 16.10
CA ASP A 410 -1.16 -16.97 16.27
C ASP A 410 -1.27 -18.33 15.59
N THR A 411 -2.34 -18.57 14.85
CA THR A 411 -2.49 -19.78 14.06
C THR A 411 -2.12 -19.49 12.62
N THR A 412 -1.33 -20.39 12.03
CA THR A 412 -0.92 -20.32 10.63
C THR A 412 -1.88 -21.13 9.75
N TYR A 413 -2.24 -20.56 8.61
CA TYR A 413 -3.14 -21.17 7.62
C TYR A 413 -2.52 -21.08 6.23
N LEU A 414 -2.81 -22.09 5.40
CA LEU A 414 -2.49 -22.15 3.98
C LEU A 414 -3.78 -22.05 3.15
N GLN A 415 -3.83 -21.17 2.15
CA GLN A 415 -4.93 -21.13 1.20
C GLN A 415 -4.73 -22.21 0.13
N LEU A 416 -5.73 -23.07 -0.06
CA LEU A 416 -5.69 -24.20 -0.99
C LEU A 416 -6.39 -23.92 -2.33
N TYR A 417 -7.37 -23.03 -2.35
CA TYR A 417 -8.19 -22.79 -3.55
C TYR A 417 -8.40 -21.30 -3.83
N GLY A 418 -8.50 -20.99 -5.11
CA GLY A 418 -8.57 -19.62 -5.63
C GLY A 418 -7.26 -18.86 -5.43
N THR A 419 -7.34 -17.55 -5.62
CA THR A 419 -6.20 -16.64 -5.50
C THR A 419 -6.32 -15.78 -4.24
N ALA A 420 -5.19 -15.55 -3.56
CA ALA A 420 -5.16 -14.70 -2.38
C ALA A 420 -5.38 -13.23 -2.79
N MET A 421 -6.38 -12.57 -2.20
CA MET A 421 -6.60 -11.14 -2.38
C MET A 421 -5.49 -10.35 -1.67
N GLY A 422 -4.62 -9.69 -2.43
CA GLY A 422 -3.49 -8.89 -1.92
C GLY A 422 -2.16 -9.16 -2.61
N THR A 423 -2.08 -10.20 -3.44
CA THR A 423 -0.89 -10.55 -4.23
C THR A 423 -0.78 -9.71 -5.51
N CYS A 424 0.42 -9.21 -5.82
CA CYS A 424 0.66 -8.20 -6.88
C CYS A 424 0.17 -8.64 -8.27
N MET A 425 0.48 -9.87 -8.68
CA MET A 425 0.14 -10.39 -10.02
C MET A 425 -1.34 -10.78 -10.18
N VAL A 426 -2.09 -10.92 -9.08
CA VAL A 426 -3.43 -11.54 -9.11
C VAL A 426 -4.46 -10.75 -9.95
N PRO A 427 -4.50 -9.40 -9.92
CA PRO A 427 -5.37 -8.64 -10.83
C PRO A 427 -5.07 -8.89 -12.30
N THR A 428 -3.79 -8.99 -12.67
CA THR A 428 -3.33 -9.25 -14.04
C THR A 428 -3.69 -10.68 -14.46
N TYR A 429 -3.41 -11.66 -13.58
CA TYR A 429 -3.79 -13.07 -13.74
C TYR A 429 -5.30 -13.24 -13.96
N ALA A 430 -6.13 -12.58 -13.15
CA ALA A 430 -7.58 -12.64 -13.27
C ALA A 430 -8.08 -12.03 -14.59
N ASN A 431 -7.49 -10.91 -15.04
CA ASN A 431 -7.85 -10.30 -16.31
C ASN A 431 -7.53 -11.20 -17.51
N ILE A 432 -6.37 -11.88 -17.50
CA ILE A 432 -5.97 -12.81 -18.56
C ILE A 432 -6.88 -14.04 -18.58
N PHE A 433 -7.16 -14.63 -17.42
CA PHE A 433 -8.11 -15.75 -17.32
C PHE A 433 -9.49 -15.36 -17.85
N MET A 434 -10.02 -14.21 -17.44
CA MET A 434 -11.31 -13.73 -17.94
C MET A 434 -11.27 -13.45 -19.44
N GLY A 435 -10.17 -12.92 -19.98
CA GLY A 435 -10.02 -12.74 -21.43
C GLY A 435 -10.15 -14.04 -22.22
N ALA A 436 -9.60 -15.15 -21.70
CA ALA A 436 -9.76 -16.47 -22.31
C ALA A 436 -11.22 -16.99 -22.24
N ILE A 437 -11.87 -16.83 -21.08
CA ILE A 437 -13.29 -17.21 -20.90
C ILE A 437 -14.19 -16.38 -21.83
N GLU A 438 -13.95 -15.07 -21.93
CA GLU A 438 -14.72 -14.16 -22.78
C GLU A 438 -14.59 -14.52 -24.27
N ALA A 439 -13.38 -14.79 -24.73
CA ALA A 439 -13.14 -15.18 -26.12
C ALA A 439 -13.91 -16.47 -26.48
N GLY A 440 -13.90 -17.46 -25.58
CA GLY A 440 -14.67 -18.69 -25.76
C GLY A 440 -16.17 -18.47 -25.72
N LEU A 441 -16.66 -17.71 -24.74
CA LEU A 441 -18.08 -17.40 -24.55
C LEU A 441 -18.68 -16.67 -25.77
N LEU A 442 -17.99 -15.62 -26.24
CA LEU A 442 -18.45 -14.81 -27.38
C LEU A 442 -18.32 -15.54 -28.71
N CYS A 443 -17.48 -16.57 -28.80
CA CYS A 443 -17.37 -17.43 -29.97
C CYS A 443 -18.47 -18.50 -30.00
N ALA A 444 -18.89 -19.00 -28.84
CA ALA A 444 -19.84 -20.11 -28.72
C ALA A 444 -21.31 -19.69 -28.94
N PHE A 445 -21.63 -18.41 -28.77
CA PHE A 445 -23.00 -17.91 -28.93
C PHE A 445 -23.22 -17.21 -30.30
N PRO A 446 -24.31 -17.48 -31.04
CA PRO A 446 -24.53 -16.93 -32.38
C PRO A 446 -24.65 -15.39 -32.44
N ASP A 447 -25.46 -14.81 -31.55
CA ASP A 447 -25.70 -13.36 -31.50
C ASP A 447 -24.64 -12.69 -30.59
N LYS A 448 -23.99 -11.64 -31.09
CA LYS A 448 -22.88 -11.00 -30.36
C LYS A 448 -23.32 -9.65 -29.79
N PRO A 449 -22.86 -9.28 -28.58
CA PRO A 449 -23.04 -7.94 -28.09
C PRO A 449 -22.39 -6.92 -29.05
N LEU A 450 -23.05 -5.79 -29.28
CA LEU A 450 -22.51 -4.70 -30.09
C LEU A 450 -21.23 -4.14 -29.45
N ILE A 451 -21.26 -3.97 -28.13
CA ILE A 451 -20.13 -3.54 -27.31
C ILE A 451 -19.99 -4.49 -26.14
N TRP A 452 -18.75 -4.91 -25.84
CA TRP A 452 -18.40 -5.69 -24.66
C TRP A 452 -17.15 -5.12 -24.01
N LEU A 453 -17.30 -4.57 -22.81
CA LEU A 453 -16.25 -3.89 -22.06
C LEU A 453 -16.18 -4.47 -20.64
N ARG A 454 -14.98 -4.71 -20.13
CA ARG A 454 -14.76 -5.29 -18.81
C ARG A 454 -13.67 -4.55 -18.04
N TYR A 455 -14.02 -4.18 -16.82
CA TYR A 455 -13.09 -3.73 -15.79
C TYR A 455 -13.01 -4.81 -14.70
N ILE A 456 -11.97 -5.65 -14.74
CA ILE A 456 -11.78 -6.77 -13.82
C ILE A 456 -13.00 -7.72 -13.79
N ASP A 457 -13.90 -7.57 -12.81
CA ASP A 457 -15.11 -8.36 -12.56
C ASP A 457 -16.40 -7.69 -13.07
N ASP A 458 -16.38 -6.39 -13.29
CA ASP A 458 -17.51 -5.61 -13.81
C ASP A 458 -17.48 -5.59 -15.34
N ILE A 459 -18.58 -5.99 -15.98
CA ILE A 459 -18.78 -5.99 -17.44
C ILE A 459 -19.89 -5.02 -17.80
N PHE A 460 -19.68 -4.22 -18.84
CA PHE A 460 -20.67 -3.39 -19.52
C PHE A 460 -20.84 -3.89 -20.96
N LEU A 461 -22.08 -4.08 -21.38
CA LEU A 461 -22.37 -4.47 -22.75
C LEU A 461 -23.61 -3.77 -23.30
N ILE A 462 -23.59 -3.56 -24.62
CA ILE A 462 -24.71 -3.02 -25.39
C ILE A 462 -25.25 -4.16 -26.26
N TRP A 463 -26.56 -4.40 -26.18
CA TRP A 463 -27.22 -5.50 -26.86
C TRP A 463 -28.32 -5.01 -27.80
N THR A 464 -28.32 -5.51 -29.03
CA THR A 464 -29.23 -5.05 -30.12
C THR A 464 -30.08 -6.17 -30.70
N HIS A 465 -30.05 -7.38 -30.12
CA HIS A 465 -30.80 -8.54 -30.62
C HIS A 465 -32.07 -8.85 -29.79
N GLY A 466 -32.59 -7.87 -29.05
CA GLY A 466 -33.79 -8.01 -28.22
C GLY A 466 -33.58 -8.76 -26.89
N ARG A 467 -34.53 -8.56 -25.96
CA ARG A 467 -34.42 -9.02 -24.56
C ARG A 467 -34.37 -10.55 -24.41
N ALA A 468 -35.18 -11.28 -25.16
CA ALA A 468 -35.24 -12.75 -25.04
C ALA A 468 -33.89 -13.40 -25.40
N LYS A 469 -33.23 -12.92 -26.45
CA LYS A 469 -31.90 -13.41 -26.83
C LYS A 469 -30.82 -13.00 -25.84
N LEU A 470 -30.92 -11.81 -25.24
CA LEU A 470 -30.02 -11.38 -24.16
C LEU A 470 -30.15 -12.30 -22.93
N GLU A 471 -31.36 -12.65 -22.52
CA GLU A 471 -31.60 -13.57 -21.42
C GLU A 471 -31.06 -14.98 -21.73
N SER A 472 -31.21 -15.45 -22.97
CA SER A 472 -30.61 -16.69 -23.45
C SER A 472 -29.08 -16.66 -23.41
N PHE A 473 -28.47 -15.55 -23.85
CA PHE A 473 -27.03 -15.34 -23.77
C PHE A 473 -26.54 -15.36 -22.31
N ILE A 474 -27.22 -14.68 -21.39
CA ILE A 474 -26.87 -14.67 -19.96
C ILE A 474 -27.01 -16.06 -19.33
N ALA A 475 -28.04 -16.83 -19.72
CA ALA A 475 -28.20 -18.20 -19.29
C ALA A 475 -27.04 -19.08 -19.79
N HIS A 476 -26.66 -18.94 -21.06
CA HIS A 476 -25.52 -19.63 -21.65
C HIS A 476 -24.20 -19.24 -20.96
N ALA A 477 -23.96 -17.96 -20.68
CA ALA A 477 -22.79 -17.50 -19.95
C ALA A 477 -22.66 -18.16 -18.58
N ASN A 478 -23.79 -18.41 -17.90
CA ASN A 478 -23.81 -19.08 -16.61
C ASN A 478 -23.66 -20.62 -16.69
N THR A 479 -23.79 -21.24 -17.86
CA THR A 479 -23.50 -22.66 -18.08
C THR A 479 -22.14 -22.89 -18.72
N PHE A 480 -21.52 -21.85 -19.31
CA PHE A 480 -20.26 -21.94 -20.05
C PHE A 480 -19.08 -22.43 -19.20
N HIS A 481 -18.95 -21.94 -17.97
CA HIS A 481 -17.86 -22.34 -17.06
C HIS A 481 -18.42 -22.87 -15.72
N PRO A 482 -17.88 -23.96 -15.14
CA PRO A 482 -18.40 -24.55 -13.91
C PRO A 482 -18.34 -23.60 -12.71
N THR A 483 -17.26 -22.83 -12.56
CA THR A 483 -17.04 -21.99 -11.36
C THR A 483 -17.28 -20.49 -11.59
N SER A 484 -17.21 -20.02 -12.85
CA SER A 484 -17.36 -18.58 -13.18
C SER A 484 -18.81 -18.30 -13.49
N LYS A 485 -19.50 -17.66 -12.55
CA LYS A 485 -20.93 -17.30 -12.68
C LYS A 485 -21.10 -15.80 -12.76
N PHE A 486 -22.13 -15.38 -13.48
CA PHE A 486 -22.42 -13.99 -13.76
C PHE A 486 -23.77 -13.59 -13.17
N THR A 487 -23.79 -12.49 -12.44
CA THR A 487 -25.04 -11.78 -12.14
C THR A 487 -25.23 -10.67 -13.16
N SER A 488 -26.46 -10.35 -13.54
CA SER A 488 -26.73 -9.33 -14.56
C SER A 488 -27.79 -8.32 -14.10
N SER A 489 -27.74 -7.13 -14.70
CA SER A 489 -28.80 -6.12 -14.65
C SER A 489 -29.03 -5.62 -16.07
N ILE A 490 -30.30 -5.46 -16.45
CA ILE A 490 -30.70 -5.07 -17.80
C ILE A 490 -31.58 -3.82 -17.68
N SER A 491 -31.32 -2.81 -18.50
CA SER A 491 -32.13 -1.60 -18.61
C SER A 491 -32.18 -1.11 -20.05
N ASP A 492 -33.33 -0.56 -20.43
CA ASP A 492 -33.58 0.17 -21.68
C ASP A 492 -33.26 1.67 -21.55
N THR A 493 -33.07 2.17 -20.33
CA THR A 493 -33.02 3.62 -20.05
C THR A 493 -31.70 4.03 -19.42
N GLN A 494 -31.25 3.36 -18.35
CA GLN A 494 -29.98 3.70 -17.71
C GLN A 494 -29.42 2.55 -16.87
N ILE A 495 -28.09 2.46 -16.81
CA ILE A 495 -27.39 1.45 -16.02
C ILE A 495 -26.09 2.01 -15.41
N PRO A 496 -25.77 1.67 -14.15
CA PRO A 496 -24.50 2.06 -13.56
C PRO A 496 -23.37 1.12 -13.98
N PHE A 497 -22.23 1.67 -14.41
CA PHE A 497 -20.99 0.94 -14.63
C PHE A 497 -19.83 1.72 -14.01
N LEU A 498 -19.05 1.07 -13.14
CA LEU A 498 -18.04 1.73 -12.30
C LEU A 498 -18.64 2.93 -11.53
N ASP A 499 -18.04 4.11 -11.66
CA ASP A 499 -18.52 5.35 -11.05
C ASP A 499 -19.35 6.21 -12.04
N VAL A 500 -19.85 5.62 -13.13
CA VAL A 500 -20.62 6.30 -14.19
C VAL A 500 -22.03 5.71 -14.30
N MET A 501 -23.05 6.56 -14.26
CA MET A 501 -24.40 6.22 -14.69
C MET A 501 -24.50 6.49 -16.18
N VAL A 502 -24.72 5.44 -16.98
CA VAL A 502 -24.91 5.54 -18.43
C VAL A 502 -26.41 5.56 -18.71
N SER A 503 -26.89 6.57 -19.41
CA SER A 503 -28.29 6.68 -19.83
C SER A 503 -28.39 6.67 -21.34
N LEU A 504 -29.35 5.92 -21.89
CA LEU A 504 -29.68 5.93 -23.31
C LEU A 504 -30.80 6.95 -23.54
N LYS A 505 -30.54 8.01 -24.32
CA LYS A 505 -31.56 8.97 -24.76
C LYS A 505 -31.35 9.28 -26.23
N ASN A 506 -32.43 9.27 -27.02
CA ASN A 506 -32.38 9.52 -28.46
C ASN A 506 -31.29 8.70 -29.16
N ASN A 507 -31.18 7.42 -28.80
CA ASN A 507 -30.17 6.50 -29.34
C ASN A 507 -28.70 6.91 -29.12
N THR A 508 -28.44 7.80 -28.16
CA THR A 508 -27.10 8.25 -27.75
C THR A 508 -26.88 8.03 -26.27
N LEU A 509 -25.63 7.77 -25.88
CA LEU A 509 -25.25 7.53 -24.50
C LEU A 509 -24.93 8.85 -23.79
N HIS A 510 -25.60 9.11 -22.68
CA HIS A 510 -25.29 10.18 -21.76
C HIS A 510 -24.69 9.63 -20.46
N THR A 511 -23.86 10.42 -19.80
CA THR A 511 -23.13 10.02 -18.61
C THR A 511 -23.35 10.99 -17.45
N ASP A 512 -23.54 10.46 -16.24
CA ASP A 512 -23.62 11.19 -14.96
C ASP A 512 -22.78 10.44 -13.89
N LEU A 513 -22.42 11.10 -12.80
CA LEU A 513 -21.75 10.47 -11.66
C LEU A 513 -22.69 9.46 -10.99
N TYR A 514 -22.25 8.21 -10.92
CA TYR A 514 -22.90 7.20 -10.08
C TYR A 514 -22.19 7.09 -8.73
N SER A 515 -22.95 7.24 -7.65
CA SER A 515 -22.52 6.95 -6.30
C SER A 515 -23.38 5.82 -5.75
N LYS A 516 -22.73 4.81 -5.14
CA LYS A 516 -23.46 3.72 -4.48
C LYS A 516 -24.29 4.30 -3.33
N PRO A 517 -25.44 3.70 -2.95
CA PRO A 517 -26.23 4.18 -1.83
C PRO A 517 -25.50 4.20 -0.48
N THR A 518 -24.40 3.44 -0.37
CA THR A 518 -23.52 3.42 0.82
C THR A 518 -22.33 4.36 0.70
N ASP A 519 -22.17 5.04 -0.43
CA ASP A 519 -21.20 6.10 -0.56
C ASP A 519 -21.61 7.26 0.33
N THR A 520 -20.70 7.57 1.23
CA THR A 520 -20.88 8.59 2.24
C THR A 520 -20.33 9.94 1.81
N LEU A 521 -19.71 10.01 0.63
CA LEU A 521 -19.15 11.22 0.03
C LEU A 521 -18.12 11.90 0.95
N TYR A 522 -17.27 11.09 1.61
CA TYR A 522 -16.27 11.60 2.57
C TYR A 522 -15.05 12.22 1.90
N TYR A 523 -15.11 13.54 1.74
CA TYR A 523 -13.94 14.37 1.46
C TYR A 523 -13.11 14.62 2.73
N LEU A 524 -11.80 14.85 2.54
CA LEU A 524 -10.87 15.20 3.61
C LEU A 524 -11.40 16.40 4.39
N HIS A 525 -11.39 16.38 5.73
CA HIS A 525 -11.88 17.50 6.53
C HIS A 525 -10.95 18.73 6.44
N TRP A 526 -11.48 19.95 6.33
CA TRP A 526 -10.68 21.17 6.14
C TRP A 526 -9.67 21.42 7.27
N SER A 527 -10.06 21.14 8.52
CA SER A 527 -9.18 21.29 9.69
C SER A 527 -8.07 20.22 9.79
N SER A 528 -8.04 19.25 8.88
CA SER A 528 -7.00 18.21 8.91
C SER A 528 -5.60 18.80 8.70
N CYS A 529 -4.62 18.25 9.39
CA CYS A 529 -3.22 18.68 9.36
C CYS A 529 -2.50 18.10 8.12
N HIS A 530 -2.98 18.48 6.94
CA HIS A 530 -2.33 18.21 5.66
C HIS A 530 -1.67 19.50 5.13
N PRO A 531 -0.66 19.39 4.25
CA PRO A 531 -0.16 20.54 3.50
C PRO A 531 -1.30 21.31 2.84
N PHE A 532 -1.23 22.64 2.87
CA PHE A 532 -2.33 23.48 2.37
C PHE A 532 -2.68 23.17 0.91
N HIS A 533 -1.68 22.95 0.05
CA HIS A 533 -1.87 22.64 -1.36
C HIS A 533 -2.73 21.38 -1.58
N THR A 534 -2.58 20.35 -0.74
CA THR A 534 -3.37 19.10 -0.80
C THR A 534 -4.85 19.36 -0.53
N LYS A 535 -5.15 20.25 0.41
CA LYS A 535 -6.53 20.62 0.75
C LYS A 535 -7.10 21.55 -0.32
N SER A 536 -6.31 22.52 -0.79
CA SER A 536 -6.77 23.53 -1.75
C SER A 536 -7.00 22.99 -3.16
N SER A 537 -6.31 21.91 -3.55
CA SER A 537 -6.50 21.30 -4.87
C SER A 537 -7.77 20.45 -4.94
N MET A 538 -8.28 19.96 -3.81
CA MET A 538 -9.36 18.98 -3.79
C MET A 538 -10.67 19.49 -4.42
N PRO A 539 -11.18 20.71 -4.14
CA PRO A 539 -12.38 21.21 -4.82
C PRO A 539 -12.22 21.27 -6.34
N TYR A 540 -11.05 21.69 -6.83
CA TYR A 540 -10.75 21.71 -8.26
C TYR A 540 -10.75 20.28 -8.83
N SER A 541 -10.02 19.34 -8.22
CA SER A 541 -9.95 17.95 -8.69
C SER A 541 -11.33 17.26 -8.72
N LEU A 542 -12.19 17.51 -7.73
CA LEU A 542 -13.54 16.95 -7.67
C LEU A 542 -14.46 17.58 -8.72
N ALA A 543 -14.39 18.89 -8.92
CA ALA A 543 -15.13 19.57 -9.99
C ALA A 543 -14.66 19.10 -11.38
N PHE A 544 -13.35 18.96 -11.58
CA PHE A 544 -12.78 18.46 -12.82
C PHE A 544 -13.21 17.02 -13.11
N ARG A 545 -13.34 16.19 -12.08
CA ARG A 545 -13.93 14.84 -12.20
C ARG A 545 -15.38 14.91 -12.69
N LEU A 546 -16.20 15.80 -12.14
CA LEU A 546 -17.59 15.97 -12.57
C LEU A 546 -17.70 16.43 -14.03
N ILE A 547 -16.83 17.35 -14.47
CA ILE A 547 -16.78 17.84 -15.85
C ILE A 547 -16.48 16.71 -16.85
N ARG A 548 -15.58 15.79 -16.47
CA ARG A 548 -15.26 14.62 -17.30
C ARG A 548 -16.45 13.66 -17.42
N ILE A 549 -17.10 13.37 -16.29
CA ILE A 549 -18.16 12.36 -16.22
C ILE A 549 -19.48 12.90 -16.78
N CYS A 550 -19.91 14.11 -16.43
CA CYS A 550 -21.24 14.61 -16.78
C CYS A 550 -21.29 15.03 -18.26
N SER A 551 -22.13 14.41 -19.08
CA SER A 551 -22.27 14.78 -20.50
C SER A 551 -23.24 15.92 -20.76
N CYS A 552 -24.10 16.26 -19.80
CA CYS A 552 -25.14 17.29 -19.93
C CYS A 552 -24.86 18.45 -18.95
N GLU A 553 -24.98 19.69 -19.42
CA GLU A 553 -24.70 20.90 -18.63
C GLU A 553 -25.67 21.08 -17.44
N GLU A 554 -26.95 20.73 -17.62
CA GLU A 554 -27.94 20.78 -16.54
C GLU A 554 -27.55 19.82 -15.39
N THR A 555 -27.16 18.60 -15.76
CA THR A 555 -26.71 17.58 -14.80
C THR A 555 -25.41 18.01 -14.13
N LEU A 556 -24.44 18.53 -14.89
CA LEU A 556 -23.20 19.05 -14.36
C LEU A 556 -23.44 20.16 -13.34
N THR A 557 -24.32 21.12 -13.66
CA THR A 557 -24.66 22.24 -12.77
C THR A 557 -25.27 21.73 -11.46
N ARG A 558 -26.23 20.79 -11.52
CA ARG A 558 -26.78 20.14 -10.34
C ARG A 558 -25.69 19.46 -9.50
N ARG A 559 -24.80 18.67 -10.11
CA ARG A 559 -23.72 17.96 -9.41
C ARG A 559 -22.69 18.90 -8.77
N LEU A 560 -22.40 20.04 -9.39
CA LEU A 560 -21.49 21.05 -8.81
C LEU A 560 -22.11 21.76 -7.61
N THR A 561 -23.43 21.99 -7.61
CA THR A 561 -24.16 22.49 -6.44
C THR A 561 -24.12 21.47 -5.30
N GLU A 562 -24.41 20.19 -5.58
CA GLU A 562 -24.28 19.10 -4.61
C GLU A 562 -22.86 19.02 -4.02
N LEU A 563 -21.83 19.09 -4.87
CA LEU A 563 -20.42 19.10 -4.44
C LEU A 563 -20.10 20.27 -3.51
N THR A 564 -20.62 21.47 -3.81
CA THR A 564 -20.42 22.67 -2.98
C THR A 564 -20.98 22.47 -1.58
N GLU A 565 -22.19 21.94 -1.45
CA GLU A 565 -22.81 21.64 -0.15
C GLU A 565 -22.09 20.53 0.61
N HIS A 566 -21.57 19.51 -0.08
CA HIS A 566 -20.74 18.48 0.56
C HIS A 566 -19.43 19.05 1.10
N LEU A 567 -18.72 19.86 0.32
CA LEU A 567 -17.47 20.49 0.76
C LEU A 567 -17.71 21.47 1.92
N LYS A 568 -18.80 22.24 1.89
CA LYS A 568 -19.22 23.11 2.99
C LYS A 568 -19.43 22.32 4.29
N ARG A 569 -20.12 21.18 4.23
CA ARG A 569 -20.30 20.26 5.39
C ARG A 569 -18.97 19.70 5.93
N ARG A 570 -17.91 19.67 5.13
CA ARG A 570 -16.54 19.26 5.54
C ARG A 570 -15.66 20.42 5.98
N GLY A 571 -16.23 21.61 6.10
CA GLY A 571 -15.57 22.83 6.58
C GLY A 571 -14.80 23.62 5.53
N PHE A 572 -14.97 23.34 4.23
CA PHE A 572 -14.28 24.09 3.19
C PHE A 572 -14.83 25.52 3.07
N PRO A 573 -13.97 26.54 2.97
CA PRO A 573 -14.42 27.91 2.74
C PRO A 573 -15.16 28.06 1.41
N LEU A 574 -16.38 28.59 1.43
CA LEU A 574 -17.24 28.70 0.25
C LEU A 574 -16.57 29.46 -0.91
N LYS A 575 -15.97 30.62 -0.63
CA LYS A 575 -15.24 31.41 -1.64
C LYS A 575 -14.12 30.62 -2.31
N HIS A 576 -13.41 29.79 -1.54
CA HIS A 576 -12.34 28.95 -2.06
C HIS A 576 -12.88 27.85 -2.98
N THR A 577 -13.94 27.17 -2.54
CA THR A 577 -14.62 26.13 -3.32
C THR A 577 -15.17 26.68 -4.64
N GLN A 578 -15.87 27.82 -4.60
CA GLN A 578 -16.46 28.45 -5.79
C GLN A 578 -15.39 28.85 -6.82
N ARG A 579 -14.28 29.47 -6.36
CA ARG A 579 -13.16 29.82 -7.24
C ARG A 579 -12.54 28.60 -7.91
N ALA A 580 -12.38 27.50 -7.17
CA ALA A 580 -11.83 26.27 -7.70
C ALA A 580 -12.77 25.60 -8.72
N ILE A 581 -14.09 25.62 -8.46
CA ILE A 581 -15.12 25.13 -9.40
C ILE A 581 -15.12 25.98 -10.68
N HIS A 582 -15.07 27.31 -10.55
CA HIS A 582 -15.01 28.22 -11.70
C HIS A 582 -13.80 27.92 -12.58
N LYS A 583 -12.61 27.81 -11.96
CA LYS A 583 -11.38 27.43 -12.66
C LYS A 583 -11.49 26.06 -13.36
N ALA A 584 -12.17 25.09 -12.76
CA ALA A 584 -12.36 23.78 -13.39
C ALA A 584 -13.27 23.90 -14.63
N LYS A 585 -14.34 24.71 -14.56
CA LYS A 585 -15.28 24.95 -15.67
C LYS A 585 -14.64 25.60 -16.90
N GLU A 586 -13.53 26.32 -16.73
CA GLU A 586 -12.78 26.90 -17.86
C GLU A 586 -12.25 25.84 -18.83
N THR A 587 -12.12 24.57 -18.41
CA THR A 587 -11.70 23.48 -19.28
C THR A 587 -12.91 22.76 -19.90
N PRO A 588 -13.07 22.76 -21.24
CA PRO A 588 -14.14 22.02 -21.90
C PRO A 588 -14.07 20.50 -21.65
N ARG A 589 -15.23 19.84 -21.57
CA ARG A 589 -15.31 18.38 -21.37
C ARG A 589 -14.54 17.59 -22.43
N SER A 590 -14.60 18.00 -23.70
CA SER A 590 -13.88 17.36 -24.81
C SER A 590 -12.38 17.30 -24.56
N THR A 591 -11.80 18.36 -23.98
CA THR A 591 -10.39 18.41 -23.58
C THR A 591 -10.14 17.61 -22.29
N ALA A 592 -11.07 17.67 -21.33
CA ALA A 592 -10.93 17.02 -20.03
C ALA A 592 -10.92 15.48 -20.09
N ILE A 593 -11.61 14.87 -21.08
CA ILE A 593 -11.68 13.42 -21.29
C ILE A 593 -10.44 12.85 -21.99
N GLN A 594 -9.77 13.66 -22.81
CA GLN A 594 -8.55 13.24 -23.48
C GLN A 594 -7.48 12.87 -22.46
N ARG A 595 -6.62 11.91 -22.83
CA ARG A 595 -5.45 11.60 -22.00
C ARG A 595 -4.62 12.89 -21.89
N SER A 596 -4.42 13.36 -20.67
CA SER A 596 -3.54 14.48 -20.35
C SER A 596 -2.19 14.25 -21.03
N ARG A 597 -1.98 14.91 -22.17
CA ARG A 597 -0.66 15.12 -22.79
C ARG A 597 -0.03 16.37 -22.20
N PHE A 598 -0.11 16.57 -20.88
CA PHE A 598 0.89 17.40 -20.25
C PHE A 598 2.13 16.53 -20.16
N PRO A 599 3.12 16.65 -21.08
CA PRO A 599 4.45 16.24 -20.68
C PRO A 599 4.70 17.00 -19.39
N GLU A 600 4.98 16.28 -18.29
CA GLU A 600 5.66 16.92 -17.18
C GLU A 600 6.81 17.70 -17.79
N SER A 601 6.84 19.03 -17.58
CA SER A 601 7.92 19.84 -18.12
C SER A 601 9.24 19.19 -17.70
N GLU A 602 10.27 19.19 -18.56
CA GLU A 602 11.60 18.65 -18.18
C GLU A 602 12.08 19.24 -16.84
N THR A 603 11.71 20.50 -16.59
CA THR A 603 11.94 21.22 -15.34
C THR A 603 11.28 20.60 -14.10
N GLN A 604 10.19 19.82 -14.21
CA GLN A 604 9.60 19.07 -13.10
C GLN A 604 10.25 17.70 -12.90
N LYS A 605 10.73 17.04 -13.97
CA LYS A 605 11.39 15.74 -13.89
C LYS A 605 12.76 15.79 -13.20
N ASN A 606 13.50 16.89 -13.37
CA ASN A 606 14.91 16.96 -12.95
C ASN A 606 15.14 17.65 -11.59
N ARG A 607 14.09 17.96 -10.81
CA ARG A 607 14.27 18.60 -9.49
C ARG A 607 14.54 17.57 -8.41
N ILE A 608 15.66 17.73 -7.71
CA ILE A 608 16.01 16.91 -6.54
C ILE A 608 14.96 17.14 -5.44
N PRO A 609 14.22 16.09 -5.01
CA PRO A 609 13.20 16.27 -3.98
C PRO A 609 13.83 16.24 -2.59
N PHE A 610 13.46 17.18 -1.74
CA PHE A 610 13.62 17.11 -0.29
C PHE A 610 12.33 16.54 0.32
N VAL A 611 12.33 15.24 0.59
CA VAL A 611 11.19 14.54 1.17
C VAL A 611 11.22 14.67 2.69
N ILE A 612 10.24 15.36 3.27
CA ILE A 612 10.15 15.66 4.70
C ILE A 612 8.73 15.40 5.22
N THR A 613 8.58 14.89 6.44
CA THR A 613 7.25 14.75 7.06
C THR A 613 6.65 16.12 7.38
N TYR A 614 5.42 16.38 6.90
CA TYR A 614 4.74 17.66 7.11
C TYR A 614 4.55 17.94 8.60
N ASN A 615 4.88 19.15 9.04
CA ASN A 615 4.57 19.63 10.38
C ASN A 615 4.33 21.15 10.30
N PRO A 616 3.21 21.67 10.85
CA PRO A 616 2.89 23.09 10.76
C PRO A 616 3.90 24.00 11.49
N ALA A 617 4.64 23.48 12.46
CA ALA A 617 5.69 24.23 13.16
C ALA A 617 6.96 24.42 12.32
N LEU A 618 7.13 23.66 11.23
CA LEU A 618 8.31 23.80 10.36
C LEU A 618 8.30 25.15 9.64
N PRO A 619 9.49 25.72 9.38
CA PRO A 619 9.61 26.92 8.56
C PRO A 619 9.22 26.62 7.11
N ASN A 620 9.12 27.66 6.28
CA ASN A 620 8.82 27.49 4.86
C ASN A 620 10.04 26.88 4.14
N ILE A 621 10.08 25.54 4.09
CA ILE A 621 11.18 24.76 3.50
C ILE A 621 11.45 25.18 2.05
N SER A 622 10.41 25.36 1.23
CA SER A 622 10.56 25.81 -0.16
C SER A 622 11.25 27.18 -0.27
N SER A 623 10.96 28.09 0.65
CA SER A 623 11.61 29.40 0.70
C SER A 623 13.08 29.30 1.11
N ILE A 624 13.41 28.43 2.06
CA ILE A 624 14.80 28.19 2.51
C ILE A 624 15.63 27.62 1.36
N LEU A 625 15.12 26.59 0.69
CA LEU A 625 15.79 25.98 -0.47
C LEU A 625 16.03 27.00 -1.57
N LYS A 626 15.05 27.87 -1.85
CA LYS A 626 15.18 28.93 -2.87
C LYS A 626 16.14 30.04 -2.45
N LYS A 627 16.13 30.44 -1.18
CA LYS A 627 16.99 31.50 -0.61
C LYS A 627 18.47 31.19 -0.81
N TYR A 628 18.89 29.96 -0.50
CA TYR A 628 20.29 29.54 -0.57
C TYR A 628 20.69 28.98 -1.94
N PHE A 629 19.75 28.73 -2.84
CA PHE A 629 20.03 28.16 -4.17
C PHE A 629 21.14 28.86 -4.95
N PRO A 630 21.28 30.21 -4.95
CA PRO A 630 22.38 30.89 -5.64
C PRO A 630 23.78 30.43 -5.20
N ILE A 631 23.92 29.93 -3.96
CA ILE A 631 25.19 29.38 -3.45
C ILE A 631 25.61 28.17 -4.30
N LEU A 632 24.69 27.27 -4.66
CA LEU A 632 25.04 26.11 -5.49
C LEU A 632 25.60 26.54 -6.86
N HIS A 633 25.11 27.65 -7.41
CA HIS A 633 25.51 28.11 -8.73
C HIS A 633 26.82 28.90 -8.74
N THR A 634 27.46 29.14 -7.59
CA THR A 634 28.84 29.67 -7.55
C THR A 634 29.86 28.64 -8.02
N SER A 635 29.57 27.35 -7.83
CA SER A 635 30.36 26.25 -8.40
C SER A 635 29.83 25.89 -9.81
N PRO A 636 30.67 25.92 -10.86
CA PRO A 636 30.30 25.45 -12.19
C PRO A 636 29.83 23.99 -12.20
N ARG A 637 30.44 23.16 -11.34
CA ARG A 637 30.08 21.75 -11.18
C ARG A 637 28.67 21.59 -10.62
N CYS A 638 28.38 22.26 -9.51
CA CYS A 638 27.05 22.22 -8.90
C CYS A 638 25.97 22.85 -9.79
N ARG A 639 26.32 23.85 -10.61
CA ARG A 639 25.41 24.43 -11.61
C ARG A 639 24.99 23.40 -12.67
N ARG A 640 25.91 22.55 -13.14
CA ARG A 640 25.61 21.44 -14.05
C ARG A 640 24.83 20.32 -13.34
N ALA A 641 25.29 19.89 -12.18
CA ALA A 641 24.70 18.79 -11.42
C ALA A 641 23.29 19.08 -10.88
N ILE A 642 23.03 20.34 -10.53
CA ILE A 642 21.80 20.79 -9.86
C ILE A 642 21.30 22.06 -10.56
N PRO A 643 20.77 21.93 -11.79
CA PRO A 643 20.39 23.09 -12.61
C PRO A 643 19.15 23.81 -12.07
N HIS A 644 18.32 23.12 -11.27
CA HIS A 644 17.08 23.64 -10.72
C HIS A 644 17.06 23.55 -9.20
N PHE A 645 16.40 24.53 -8.56
CA PHE A 645 16.30 24.55 -7.11
C PHE A 645 15.54 23.31 -6.58
N PRO A 646 16.01 22.66 -5.50
CA PRO A 646 15.37 21.47 -4.96
C PRO A 646 13.89 21.68 -4.60
N MET A 647 13.10 20.60 -4.66
CA MET A 647 11.65 20.64 -4.40
C MET A 647 11.31 20.10 -3.01
N ALA A 648 10.65 20.89 -2.17
CA ALA A 648 10.08 20.37 -0.93
C ALA A 648 8.89 19.46 -1.23
N ALA A 649 8.99 18.19 -0.82
CA ALA A 649 7.96 17.17 -0.96
C ALA A 649 7.53 16.69 0.42
N PHE A 650 6.26 16.82 0.75
CA PHE A 650 5.77 16.57 2.10
C PHE A 650 5.15 15.17 2.25
N ARG A 651 5.71 14.34 3.13
CA ARG A 651 5.06 13.10 3.57
C ARG A 651 3.89 13.43 4.50
N ARG A 652 2.81 12.66 4.37
CA ARG A 652 1.60 12.75 5.21
C ARG A 652 1.92 12.37 6.66
N LEU A 653 1.37 13.14 7.62
CA LEU A 653 1.38 12.78 9.04
C LEU A 653 0.53 11.52 9.32
N LYS A 654 0.77 10.87 10.46
CA LYS A 654 -0.11 9.78 10.93
C LYS A 654 -1.55 10.28 11.02
N ASN A 655 -2.47 9.60 10.34
CA ASN A 655 -3.90 9.88 10.42
C ASN A 655 -4.55 9.01 11.49
N LEU A 656 -5.87 9.17 11.66
CA LEU A 656 -6.65 8.33 12.57
C LEU A 656 -6.54 6.84 12.17
N ARG A 657 -6.52 6.48 10.87
CA ARG A 657 -6.32 5.10 10.41
C ARG A 657 -5.03 4.50 10.97
N ASP A 658 -3.92 5.22 10.83
CA ASP A 658 -2.59 4.78 11.29
C ASP A 658 -2.53 4.62 12.82
N THR A 659 -3.50 5.20 13.54
CA THR A 659 -3.52 5.27 15.01
C THR A 659 -4.46 4.25 15.63
N VAL A 660 -5.68 4.07 15.09
CA VAL A 660 -6.73 3.23 15.71
C VAL A 660 -7.08 1.98 14.91
N VAL A 661 -6.62 1.85 13.66
CA VAL A 661 -6.90 0.67 12.82
C VAL A 661 -5.69 -0.26 12.83
N HIS A 662 -5.88 -1.45 13.39
CA HIS A 662 -4.82 -2.45 13.48
C HIS A 662 -5.16 -3.69 12.68
N ALA A 663 -4.17 -4.25 11.96
CA ALA A 663 -4.34 -5.53 11.27
C ALA A 663 -4.37 -6.69 12.27
N ASN A 664 -3.48 -6.66 13.26
CA ASN A 664 -3.44 -7.62 14.36
C ASN A 664 -4.40 -7.18 15.47
N ILE A 665 -5.00 -8.17 16.13
CA ILE A 665 -5.67 -7.97 17.40
C ILE A 665 -4.60 -7.50 18.39
N GLN A 666 -4.78 -6.33 19.01
CA GLN A 666 -3.83 -5.80 19.97
C GLN A 666 -3.72 -6.81 21.12
N LYS A 667 -2.56 -7.42 21.26
CA LYS A 667 -2.22 -8.16 22.46
C LYS A 667 -1.61 -7.21 23.47
N THR A 668 -1.79 -7.52 24.74
CA THR A 668 -0.96 -7.02 25.83
C THR A 668 0.47 -7.51 25.60
N HIS A 669 1.23 -6.81 24.75
CA HIS A 669 2.65 -7.04 24.67
C HIS A 669 3.27 -6.65 26.01
N ILE A 670 3.89 -7.60 26.69
CA ILE A 670 4.77 -7.30 27.82
C ILE A 670 5.99 -6.59 27.21
N CYS A 671 5.96 -5.27 27.17
CA CYS A 671 7.09 -4.44 26.75
C CYS A 671 7.98 -4.13 27.95
N GLY A 672 9.28 -4.03 27.72
CA GLY A 672 10.26 -3.79 28.76
C GLY A 672 11.62 -4.41 28.46
N SER A 673 12.58 -4.03 29.29
CA SER A 673 13.89 -4.66 29.40
C SER A 673 13.78 -5.88 30.32
N ARG A 674 14.32 -7.03 29.92
CA ARG A 674 14.37 -8.27 30.71
C ARG A 674 15.53 -9.18 30.34
N PRO A 675 15.99 -10.06 31.24
CA PRO A 675 17.01 -11.06 30.90
C PRO A 675 16.53 -12.00 29.78
N CYS A 676 17.48 -12.49 28.97
CA CYS A 676 17.19 -13.46 27.90
C CYS A 676 16.97 -14.90 28.40
N ASN A 677 17.19 -15.17 29.69
CA ASN A 677 17.06 -16.48 30.34
C ASN A 677 17.89 -17.63 29.72
N ILE A 678 18.83 -17.35 28.82
CA ILE A 678 19.80 -18.35 28.34
C ILE A 678 20.79 -18.69 29.46
N ARG A 679 21.00 -19.99 29.69
CA ARG A 679 21.92 -20.54 30.69
C ARG A 679 23.33 -19.97 30.49
N ARG A 680 23.94 -19.44 31.57
CA ARG A 680 25.28 -18.79 31.59
C ARG A 680 25.42 -17.42 30.90
N CYS A 681 24.35 -16.74 30.51
CA CYS A 681 24.47 -15.37 29.99
C CYS A 681 24.90 -14.38 31.08
N LEU A 682 26.15 -13.89 31.04
CA LEU A 682 26.68 -12.93 32.01
C LEU A 682 26.01 -11.55 31.93
N THR A 683 25.50 -11.16 30.75
CA THR A 683 24.80 -9.88 30.57
C THR A 683 23.46 -9.86 31.29
N CYS A 684 22.81 -11.01 31.50
CA CYS A 684 21.55 -11.09 32.25
C CYS A 684 21.68 -10.54 33.68
N LYS A 685 22.85 -10.71 34.32
CA LYS A 685 23.11 -10.21 35.68
C LYS A 685 23.15 -8.68 35.76
N LEU A 686 23.53 -8.04 34.65
CA LEU A 686 23.65 -6.59 34.52
C LEU A 686 22.32 -5.93 34.10
N ILE A 687 21.38 -6.69 33.53
CA ILE A 687 20.11 -6.14 33.06
C ILE A 687 19.27 -5.63 34.25
N THR A 688 18.71 -4.44 34.08
CA THR A 688 17.60 -3.93 34.90
C THR A 688 16.29 -4.34 34.25
N THR A 689 15.50 -5.16 34.94
CA THR A 689 14.17 -5.54 34.48
C THR A 689 13.19 -4.40 34.76
N THR A 690 12.63 -3.79 33.71
CA THR A 690 11.69 -2.66 33.85
C THR A 690 10.91 -2.44 32.56
N SER A 691 9.71 -1.87 32.67
CA SER A 691 8.90 -1.39 31.52
C SER A 691 9.07 0.12 31.27
N GLN A 692 9.77 0.84 32.14
CA GLN A 692 9.94 2.29 32.07
C GLN A 692 11.31 2.74 32.61
N PHE A 693 11.74 3.93 32.24
CA PHE A 693 12.97 4.56 32.74
C PHE A 693 12.80 6.07 32.89
N THR A 694 13.50 6.66 33.84
CA THR A 694 13.36 8.09 34.19
C THR A 694 14.66 8.84 33.95
N SER A 695 14.61 10.03 33.37
CA SER A 695 15.78 10.93 33.30
C SER A 695 16.11 11.43 34.70
N THR A 696 17.36 11.30 35.11
CA THR A 696 17.86 11.82 36.40
C THR A 696 18.01 13.33 36.42
N VAL A 697 18.10 13.96 35.25
CA VAL A 697 18.27 15.42 35.12
C VAL A 697 16.90 16.12 34.98
N THR A 698 16.02 15.60 34.11
CA THR A 698 14.72 16.25 33.83
C THR A 698 13.57 15.71 34.67
N GLY A 699 13.76 14.61 35.41
CA GLY A 699 12.70 13.93 36.17
C GLY A 699 11.63 13.24 35.33
N LYS A 700 11.68 13.33 34.00
CA LYS A 700 10.66 12.77 33.10
C LYS A 700 10.82 11.26 32.92
N THR A 701 9.70 10.54 33.03
CA THR A 701 9.63 9.07 32.84
C THR A 701 9.16 8.71 31.43
N TYR A 702 9.79 7.68 30.86
CA TYR A 702 9.56 7.17 29.51
C TYR A 702 9.26 5.67 29.55
N ASN A 703 8.30 5.23 28.73
CA ASN A 703 7.96 3.81 28.59
C ASN A 703 8.84 3.13 27.55
N ILE A 704 9.28 1.90 27.85
CA ILE A 704 9.95 1.03 26.90
C ILE A 704 8.87 0.36 26.04
N LEU A 705 8.88 0.65 24.75
CA LEU A 705 7.82 0.20 23.82
C LEU A 705 8.13 -1.14 23.15
N HIS A 706 9.29 -1.72 23.42
CA HIS A 706 9.79 -2.95 22.82
C HIS A 706 9.99 -4.04 23.87
N ASN A 707 9.96 -5.30 23.44
CA ASN A 707 10.39 -6.43 24.26
C ASN A 707 11.91 -6.62 24.05
N LEU A 708 12.72 -6.18 25.01
CA LEU A 708 14.17 -6.12 24.88
C LEU A 708 14.88 -7.05 25.87
N SER A 709 15.93 -7.72 25.38
CA SER A 709 16.74 -8.64 26.18
C SER A 709 18.21 -8.64 25.75
N CYS A 710 19.02 -9.52 26.35
CA CYS A 710 20.43 -9.70 25.99
C CYS A 710 20.65 -10.08 24.51
N ASP A 711 19.63 -10.62 23.83
CA ASP A 711 19.71 -11.05 22.43
C ASP A 711 19.17 -10.00 21.46
N SER A 712 18.63 -8.89 21.99
CA SER A 712 18.25 -7.75 21.16
C SER A 712 19.47 -7.10 20.52
N HIS A 713 19.31 -6.71 19.25
CA HIS A 713 20.31 -6.07 18.40
C HIS A 713 19.70 -4.81 17.76
N ASN A 714 20.53 -3.92 17.20
CA ASN A 714 20.13 -2.59 16.73
C ASN A 714 19.39 -1.78 17.80
N ILE A 715 19.96 -1.71 19.00
CA ILE A 715 19.32 -1.14 20.19
C ILE A 715 20.07 0.07 20.74
N ILE A 716 19.31 0.92 21.44
CA ILE A 716 19.85 1.95 22.34
C ILE A 716 19.78 1.43 23.77
N ILE A 717 20.84 1.68 24.52
CA ILE A 717 20.98 1.26 25.91
C ILE A 717 21.21 2.47 26.81
N ILE A 718 20.75 2.34 28.05
CA ILE A 718 21.20 3.17 29.17
C ILE A 718 22.10 2.31 30.05
N SER A 719 23.28 2.83 30.38
CA SER A 719 24.16 2.25 31.40
C SER A 719 24.34 3.23 32.55
N HIS A 720 24.36 2.70 33.77
CA HIS A 720 24.58 3.49 34.98
C HIS A 720 25.17 2.62 36.09
N HIS A 721 25.66 3.28 37.13
CA HIS A 721 26.20 2.63 38.31
C HIS A 721 25.08 2.37 39.34
N LYS A 722 25.14 1.21 40.01
CA LYS A 722 24.04 0.65 40.83
C LYS A 722 23.79 1.41 42.14
N HIS A 723 24.82 1.97 42.77
CA HIS A 723 24.76 2.47 44.16
C HIS A 723 25.18 3.94 44.34
N LYS A 724 25.94 4.48 43.40
CA LYS A 724 26.43 5.87 43.40
C LYS A 724 26.22 6.46 42.03
N MET A 725 25.83 7.73 41.98
CA MET A 725 25.72 8.63 40.83
C MET A 725 24.40 8.65 40.05
N GLN A 726 23.81 9.85 40.01
CA GLN A 726 22.72 10.28 39.14
C GLN A 726 23.12 10.35 37.65
N LYS A 727 24.36 10.02 37.29
CA LYS A 727 24.89 10.16 35.93
C LYS A 727 24.61 8.91 35.09
N LYS A 728 24.04 9.09 33.90
CA LYS A 728 23.70 8.03 32.96
C LYS A 728 24.57 8.12 31.72
N TYR A 729 24.83 6.97 31.11
CA TYR A 729 25.42 6.82 29.78
C TYR A 729 24.35 6.32 28.81
N VAL A 730 24.23 6.95 27.65
CA VAL A 730 23.44 6.42 26.53
C VAL A 730 24.40 5.89 25.48
N GLY A 731 24.14 4.67 25.00
CA GLY A 731 24.97 4.05 23.97
C GLY A 731 24.17 3.30 22.91
N LEU A 732 24.76 3.07 21.74
CA LEU A 732 24.16 2.26 20.66
C LEU A 732 24.91 0.97 20.35
N THR A 733 24.20 -0.06 19.90
CA THR A 733 24.82 -1.30 19.38
C THR A 733 24.01 -1.89 18.24
N SER A 734 24.67 -2.18 17.13
CA SER A 734 24.11 -2.95 16.01
C SER A 734 24.16 -4.47 16.27
N GLN A 735 25.15 -4.93 17.03
CA GLN A 735 25.24 -6.32 17.48
C GLN A 735 24.31 -6.60 18.65
N THR A 736 24.17 -7.87 19.02
CA THR A 736 23.41 -8.27 20.21
C THR A 736 24.00 -7.62 21.46
N LEU A 737 23.12 -7.24 22.41
CA LEU A 737 23.52 -6.62 23.67
C LEU A 737 24.58 -7.47 24.41
N ARG A 738 24.44 -8.79 24.34
CA ARG A 738 25.39 -9.74 24.91
C ARG A 738 26.79 -9.55 24.34
N LYS A 739 26.95 -9.51 23.01
CA LYS A 739 28.25 -9.33 22.35
C LYS A 739 28.87 -7.97 22.70
N ARG A 740 28.07 -6.91 22.69
CA ARG A 740 28.54 -5.57 23.09
C ARG A 740 29.12 -5.57 24.50
N PHE A 741 28.41 -6.14 25.46
CA PHE A 741 28.87 -6.14 26.85
C PHE A 741 30.05 -7.07 27.09
N ASN A 742 30.23 -8.15 26.32
CA ASN A 742 31.47 -8.93 26.37
C ASN A 742 32.70 -8.04 26.07
N THR A 743 32.59 -7.15 25.08
CA THR A 743 33.63 -6.18 24.75
C THR A 743 33.86 -5.20 25.90
N HIS A 744 32.81 -4.60 26.46
CA HIS A 744 32.95 -3.72 27.63
C HIS A 744 33.57 -4.43 28.85
N ARG A 745 33.23 -5.70 29.14
CA ARG A 745 33.89 -6.45 30.23
C ARG A 745 35.38 -6.65 29.97
N SER A 746 35.74 -6.97 28.72
CA SER A 746 37.14 -7.13 28.32
C SER A 746 37.91 -5.81 28.47
N ASN A 747 37.31 -4.69 28.08
CA ASN A 747 37.88 -3.35 28.20
C ASN A 747 38.14 -2.97 29.67
N ILE A 748 37.13 -3.16 30.55
CA ILE A 748 37.25 -2.91 31.99
C ILE A 748 38.33 -3.80 32.63
N ASN A 749 38.27 -5.11 32.39
CA ASN A 749 39.21 -6.06 33.00
C ASN A 749 40.67 -5.85 32.57
N ASN A 750 40.89 -5.34 31.36
CA ASN A 750 42.24 -5.13 30.81
C ASN A 750 42.70 -3.66 30.91
N GLN A 751 41.97 -2.79 31.62
CA GLN A 751 42.24 -1.35 31.73
C GLN A 751 42.42 -0.64 30.38
N ARG A 752 41.67 -1.06 29.35
CA ARG A 752 41.68 -0.47 28.00
C ARG A 752 40.37 0.23 27.69
N GLY A 753 40.44 1.38 27.01
CA GLY A 753 39.39 1.87 26.09
C GLY A 753 38.08 2.46 26.66
N ASP A 754 37.37 3.15 25.74
CA ASP A 754 36.02 3.76 25.73
C ASP A 754 35.49 4.52 26.98
N ALA A 755 34.51 5.41 26.79
CA ALA A 755 33.99 6.27 27.88
C ALA A 755 33.39 5.47 29.06
N VAL A 756 32.90 4.24 28.82
CA VAL A 756 32.35 3.36 29.87
C VAL A 756 33.50 2.66 30.60
N GLY A 757 34.50 2.15 29.87
CA GLY A 757 35.71 1.57 30.47
C GLY A 757 36.45 2.57 31.35
N LEU A 758 36.70 3.79 30.85
CA LEU A 758 37.35 4.87 31.60
C LEU A 758 36.59 5.24 32.89
N HIS A 759 35.25 5.25 32.87
CA HIS A 759 34.44 5.57 34.05
C HIS A 759 34.48 4.47 35.11
N PHE A 760 34.43 3.20 34.70
CA PHE A 760 34.39 2.06 35.61
C PHE A 760 35.78 1.58 36.06
N ASN A 761 36.86 2.16 35.54
CA ASN A 761 38.25 1.94 36.00
C ASN A 761 38.70 2.94 37.08
N LEU A 762 37.84 3.87 37.51
CA LEU A 762 38.14 4.83 38.59
C LEU A 762 38.13 4.15 39.98
N PRO A 763 38.84 4.68 41.01
CA PRO A 763 39.13 3.99 42.29
C PRO A 763 37.96 3.58 43.20
N GLU A 764 36.70 3.71 42.76
CA GLU A 764 35.50 3.32 43.52
C GLU A 764 34.46 2.55 42.68
N HIS A 765 34.82 2.10 41.47
CA HIS A 765 33.90 1.46 40.54
C HIS A 765 34.37 0.04 40.18
N ASP A 766 33.43 -0.89 40.06
CA ASP A 766 33.68 -2.27 39.60
C ASP A 766 32.54 -2.71 38.68
N ILE A 767 32.79 -3.72 37.84
CA ILE A 767 31.84 -4.29 36.90
C ILE A 767 30.58 -4.85 37.58
N GLY A 768 30.68 -5.30 38.84
CA GLY A 768 29.53 -5.72 39.64
C GLY A 768 28.52 -4.60 39.91
N HIS A 769 28.94 -3.35 39.79
CA HIS A 769 28.11 -2.17 39.98
C HIS A 769 27.48 -1.64 38.67
N LEU A 770 27.80 -2.22 37.52
CA LEU A 770 27.25 -1.80 36.23
C LEU A 770 25.82 -2.34 36.03
N LYS A 771 24.87 -1.44 35.76
CA LYS A 771 23.52 -1.79 35.31
C LYS A 771 23.28 -1.31 33.90
N VAL A 772 22.61 -2.14 33.10
CA VAL A 772 22.22 -1.83 31.73
C VAL A 772 20.72 -2.01 31.53
N THR A 773 20.11 -1.09 30.80
CA THR A 773 18.72 -1.13 30.41
C THR A 773 18.66 -0.88 28.90
N PRO A 774 18.40 -1.89 28.06
CA PRO A 774 17.98 -1.63 26.68
C PRO A 774 16.65 -0.88 26.69
N ILE A 775 16.58 0.27 26.01
CA ILE A 775 15.44 1.20 26.08
C ILE A 775 14.70 1.38 24.77
N ASP A 776 15.36 1.11 23.64
CA ASP A 776 14.80 1.35 22.30
C ASP A 776 15.45 0.43 21.27
N GLN A 777 14.74 0.12 20.18
CA GLN A 777 15.21 -0.76 19.10
C GLN A 777 14.82 -0.22 17.72
N LEU A 778 15.72 -0.39 16.74
CA LEU A 778 15.42 -0.20 15.33
C LEU A 778 15.26 -1.55 14.64
N LYS A 779 14.28 -1.64 13.75
CA LYS A 779 14.03 -2.85 12.95
C LYS A 779 14.98 -2.99 11.77
N ASN A 780 15.52 -1.88 11.27
CA ASN A 780 16.44 -1.85 10.11
C ASN A 780 17.89 -1.77 10.58
N THR A 781 18.81 -2.31 9.76
CA THR A 781 20.27 -2.31 9.97
C THR A 781 20.94 -0.98 9.64
N ASP A 782 20.20 0.12 9.52
CA ASP A 782 20.76 1.43 9.23
C ASP A 782 21.50 1.99 10.45
N MET A 783 22.82 2.00 10.38
CA MET A 783 23.71 2.56 11.42
C MET A 783 23.44 4.04 11.66
N ILE A 784 22.99 4.78 10.65
CA ILE A 784 22.75 6.22 10.74
C ILE A 784 21.47 6.48 11.53
N GLY A 785 20.41 5.72 11.24
CA GLY A 785 19.20 5.72 12.06
C GLY A 785 19.49 5.39 13.53
N LEU A 786 20.37 4.42 13.77
CA LEU A 786 20.78 4.02 15.12
C LEU A 786 21.59 5.12 15.83
N GLN A 787 22.51 5.79 15.13
CA GLN A 787 23.25 6.95 15.63
C GLN A 787 22.33 8.15 15.94
N ASN A 788 21.39 8.45 15.04
CA ASN A 788 20.42 9.53 15.26
C ASN A 788 19.55 9.26 16.50
N LYS A 789 19.15 8.00 16.74
CA LYS A 789 18.44 7.61 17.96
C LYS A 789 19.31 7.74 19.21
N GLU A 790 20.59 7.38 19.13
CA GLU A 790 21.54 7.58 20.24
C GLU A 790 21.66 9.06 20.60
N THR A 791 21.92 9.93 19.62
CA THR A 791 21.99 11.38 19.81
C THR A 791 20.69 11.94 20.38
N PHE A 792 19.54 11.47 19.91
CA PHE A 792 18.24 11.86 20.47
C PHE A 792 18.13 11.53 21.95
N TRP A 793 18.46 10.30 22.35
CA TRP A 793 18.37 9.88 23.75
C TRP A 793 19.41 10.58 24.62
N ILE A 794 20.62 10.84 24.11
CA ILE A 794 21.65 11.66 24.80
C ILE A 794 21.10 13.05 25.11
N LYS A 795 20.52 13.74 24.12
CA LYS A 795 19.94 15.08 24.28
C LYS A 795 18.70 15.07 25.18
N THR A 796 17.80 14.11 24.96
CA THR A 796 16.54 13.98 25.70
C THR A 796 16.76 13.69 27.18
N LEU A 797 17.80 12.91 27.51
CA LEU A 797 18.13 12.54 28.88
C LEU A 797 19.19 13.46 29.50
N GLN A 798 19.80 14.35 28.70
CA GLN A 798 20.89 15.26 29.09
C GLN A 798 22.09 14.51 29.69
N THR A 799 22.56 13.48 28.98
CA THR A 799 23.64 12.61 29.48
C THR A 799 25.05 13.06 29.10
N VAL A 800 25.20 14.27 28.56
CA VAL A 800 26.52 14.86 28.27
C VAL A 800 27.20 15.32 29.57
N THR A 801 28.51 15.19 29.67
CA THR A 801 29.31 15.72 30.79
C THR A 801 29.13 17.24 30.90
N PRO A 802 28.90 17.82 32.10
CA PRO A 802 29.07 17.21 33.43
C PRO A 802 27.85 16.47 33.99
N GLN A 803 26.65 16.61 33.41
CA GLN A 803 25.41 16.01 33.95
C GLN A 803 25.31 14.50 33.71
N GLY A 804 26.02 13.95 32.71
CA GLY A 804 26.13 12.52 32.45
C GLY A 804 27.52 12.08 32.01
N ILE A 805 27.60 10.88 31.42
CA ILE A 805 28.85 10.19 31.07
C ILE A 805 29.24 10.39 29.58
N ASN A 806 28.30 10.76 28.71
CA ASN A 806 28.58 10.99 27.29
C ASN A 806 29.48 12.22 27.09
N LEU A 807 30.43 12.17 26.15
CA LEU A 807 31.33 13.30 25.84
C LEU A 807 30.69 14.27 24.84
N ASP A 808 31.10 15.55 24.86
CA ASP A 808 30.46 16.64 24.08
C ASP A 808 30.48 16.37 22.55
N GLY A 809 31.56 15.76 22.05
CA GLY A 809 31.69 15.29 20.65
C GLY A 809 30.86 14.05 20.26
N GLN A 810 30.08 13.47 21.18
CA GLN A 810 29.13 12.39 20.88
C GLN A 810 27.77 12.88 20.38
N THR A 811 27.54 14.20 20.40
CA THR A 811 26.24 14.81 20.03
C THR A 811 26.21 15.45 18.65
N SER A 812 27.34 15.51 17.95
CA SER A 812 27.42 15.99 16.57
C SER A 812 26.61 15.06 15.68
N PHE A 813 25.65 15.62 14.93
CA PHE A 813 24.95 14.89 13.87
C PHE A 813 25.98 14.17 12.98
N PRO A 814 25.71 12.94 12.51
CA PRO A 814 26.70 12.10 11.82
C PRO A 814 27.14 12.62 10.44
N ILE A 815 26.95 13.90 10.15
CA ILE A 815 27.43 14.58 8.95
C ILE A 815 28.97 14.75 8.97
N SER A 816 29.62 14.60 10.13
CA SER A 816 31.06 14.87 10.32
C SER A 816 31.90 13.71 10.86
N ARG A 817 31.36 12.51 11.05
CA ARG A 817 32.19 11.37 11.47
C ARG A 817 32.77 10.69 10.25
N SER A 818 33.99 11.10 9.87
CA SER A 818 34.91 10.26 9.13
C SER A 818 34.97 8.90 9.83
N ALA A 819 34.72 7.83 9.08
CA ALA A 819 35.10 6.50 9.53
C ALA A 819 36.62 6.50 9.71
N SER A 820 37.06 6.28 10.94
CA SER A 820 38.43 5.90 11.29
C SER A 820 38.41 4.43 11.67
#